data_AF-A0A2D7Q3M7-F1
#
_entry.id   AF-A0A2D7Q3M7-F1
#
_cell.length_a   1.000
_cell.length_b   1.000
_cell.length_c   1.000
_cell.angle_alpha   90.00
_cell.angle_beta   90.00
_cell.angle_gamma   90.00
#
_symmetry.space_group_name_H-M   'P 1'
#
loop_
_entity.id
_entity.type
_entity.pdbx_description
1 polymer ?
#
loop_
_entity_poly.entity_id
_entity_poly.type
_entity_poly.pdbx_seq_one_letter_code
_entity_poly.pdbx_strand_id
1 'polypeptide(L)'
;MEFKKIQLNGFKSFVEKTTFVIEKGLTGIVGPNGCGKSNIVESLRWCMGETSAKSMRGSGMEDVIFSGTANKPSKNIAEVNITLDNLNKEGPAQYKELDIIDVKRRIEKDKGSKFYINEKEVRAGDARMLFADLSTGAHSPSMISQGRIGSLVTAKPSDRRSILEEAAGISGIHARRHESELRLSAAENNLKRADELRRQQEKQLDNLKKQAEEATKYKLISEEIKKIEAGLYYLKLQDLDKEIKIENEINSEAEDEVSGLKIEVNHYTNIINEENSKLKPLREKNIENLSRLQRINLELKNLEEEEKRAIESIKQQSESLKTIDIDMDREKSIIIDSNSNDKRLKEEKKELLEFESKYFEIEKKSDQDLESDIRGLELEQKKLETTSNLLISNLNSSENIQIIKNSLDEIENSKKLMLDNNINEASKLMDNCINKLKDLLLKFENFSEKKGIEEISESNKKIKNLQNLYASSLSKNQSIKNEGIKRKERIYNIESEIDRWKNLNSNSEKMLSELKSRKNKILENLSVLEKQPQILAVSRGQSIENIKSAEKEKTNIESELNKAEEIFNQHNNNLKNVQEKMMTIREKRARSIATLEGLKKRRLDLLERINQDLNLTEFNIFETSDLFGNENLPDSLAQEEKLDKKKREREKLGSVNLRADEETNQYEKEIKKMEKDREDLVSAIIKLKASINELNQKGRERLIEAFDKVNRKFNEVYTKLFNGGNAKLELVDSDDPLEAGLEMLVSPPGKRLQSITLLSGGEQALTALSLIFAVFLTSPAPICVLDEVDAPLDDANVTRFCNLLDELVKITRTKFIIVTHHALTMSKMDRLYGITMPEKGISQLVAVDLQKAEELVA
;
A
#
# COMPACT_ATOMS: atom_id res chain seq x y z
N MET A 1 71.63 0.35 -80.03
CA MET A 1 71.02 1.62 -79.54
C MET A 1 72.13 2.59 -79.15
N GLU A 2 72.00 3.89 -79.44
CA GLU A 2 73.03 4.90 -79.14
C GLU A 2 72.50 6.04 -78.24
N PHE A 3 73.32 6.56 -77.33
CA PHE A 3 72.94 7.72 -76.49
C PHE A 3 73.01 9.01 -77.30
N LYS A 4 71.92 9.79 -77.35
CA LYS A 4 71.85 11.02 -78.18
C LYS A 4 72.01 12.29 -77.36
N LYS A 5 71.24 12.42 -76.28
CA LYS A 5 71.29 13.58 -75.38
C LYS A 5 70.74 13.25 -74.00
N ILE A 6 71.14 14.05 -73.03
CA ILE A 6 70.62 14.06 -71.67
C ILE A 6 70.02 15.43 -71.42
N GLN A 7 68.87 15.47 -70.77
CA GLN A 7 68.24 16.71 -70.32
C GLN A 7 68.08 16.67 -68.81
N LEU A 8 68.61 17.68 -68.13
CA LEU A 8 68.52 17.85 -66.68
C LEU A 8 67.61 19.04 -66.37
N ASN A 9 66.74 18.91 -65.38
CA ASN A 9 65.91 20.01 -64.89
C ASN A 9 65.73 19.89 -63.37
N GLY A 10 66.16 20.90 -62.63
CA GLY A 10 66.11 20.93 -61.16
C GLY A 10 67.00 19.90 -60.47
N PHE A 11 67.98 19.32 -61.17
CA PHE A 11 68.85 18.25 -60.68
C PHE A 11 70.13 18.82 -60.08
N LYS A 12 70.32 18.64 -58.76
CA LYS A 12 71.45 19.17 -57.98
C LYS A 12 71.73 20.64 -58.34
N SER A 13 72.90 20.97 -58.87
CA SER A 13 73.29 22.34 -59.23
C SER A 13 72.67 22.85 -60.54
N PHE A 14 71.98 22.01 -61.33
CA PHE A 14 71.32 22.42 -62.58
C PHE A 14 69.86 22.83 -62.34
N VAL A 15 69.65 24.11 -62.08
CA VAL A 15 68.31 24.68 -61.77
C VAL A 15 67.43 24.80 -63.01
N GLU A 16 68.02 25.16 -64.14
CA GLU A 16 67.35 25.39 -65.41
C GLU A 16 67.53 24.20 -66.35
N LYS A 17 66.62 24.07 -67.32
CA LYS A 17 66.64 22.97 -68.28
C LYS A 17 67.93 23.02 -69.10
N THR A 18 68.83 22.08 -68.83
CA THR A 18 70.14 21.98 -69.46
C THR A 18 70.18 20.75 -70.35
N THR A 19 70.58 20.90 -71.60
CA THR A 19 70.72 19.78 -72.55
C THR A 19 72.20 19.51 -72.82
N PHE A 20 72.63 18.28 -72.56
CA PHE A 20 73.96 17.77 -72.87
C PHE A 20 73.85 16.81 -74.07
N VAL A 21 74.53 17.12 -75.16
CA VAL A 21 74.51 16.29 -76.38
C VAL A 21 75.69 15.32 -76.35
N ILE A 22 75.44 14.07 -76.73
CA ILE A 22 76.47 13.01 -76.70
C ILE A 22 76.80 12.64 -78.15
N GLU A 23 77.93 13.16 -78.63
CA GLU A 23 78.44 12.90 -79.97
C GLU A 23 79.49 11.77 -79.98
N LYS A 24 79.91 11.34 -81.17
CA LYS A 24 80.96 10.32 -81.32
C LYS A 24 82.33 10.91 -81.00
N GLY A 25 83.20 10.10 -80.41
CA GLY A 25 84.55 10.49 -79.99
C GLY A 25 84.68 10.74 -78.48
N LEU A 26 85.69 11.52 -78.11
CA LEU A 26 86.05 11.89 -76.75
C LEU A 26 85.40 13.24 -76.37
N THR A 27 84.46 13.19 -75.43
CA THR A 27 83.82 14.39 -74.88
C THR A 27 84.36 14.66 -73.48
N GLY A 28 85.12 15.73 -73.31
CA GLY A 28 85.63 16.16 -72.00
C GLY A 28 84.65 17.10 -71.28
N ILE A 29 84.48 16.90 -69.98
CA ILE A 29 83.74 17.82 -69.09
C ILE A 29 84.75 18.46 -68.15
N VAL A 30 84.89 19.78 -68.24
CA VAL A 30 85.94 20.55 -67.56
C VAL A 30 85.35 21.72 -66.79
N GLY A 31 86.09 22.24 -65.80
CA GLY A 31 85.64 23.33 -64.95
C GLY A 31 86.30 23.31 -63.56
N PRO A 32 86.24 24.42 -62.81
CA PRO A 32 86.82 24.51 -61.47
C PRO A 32 86.16 23.55 -60.49
N ASN A 33 86.86 23.18 -59.42
CA ASN A 33 86.33 22.26 -58.43
C ASN A 33 85.07 22.82 -57.76
N GLY A 34 84.04 21.99 -57.60
CA GLY A 34 82.75 22.39 -57.03
C GLY A 34 81.76 23.02 -58.02
N CYS A 35 82.08 23.15 -59.31
CA CYS A 35 81.14 23.71 -60.30
C CYS A 35 80.05 22.75 -60.79
N GLY A 36 80.04 21.48 -60.35
CA GLY A 36 79.00 20.49 -60.70
C GLY A 36 79.33 19.55 -61.86
N LYS A 37 80.60 19.38 -62.25
CA LYS A 37 81.07 18.43 -63.29
C LYS A 37 80.49 17.04 -63.16
N SER A 38 80.71 16.43 -61.99
CA SER A 38 80.28 15.07 -61.74
C SER A 38 78.76 14.92 -61.55
N ASN A 39 78.01 16.02 -61.39
CA ASN A 39 76.55 15.97 -61.33
C ASN A 39 75.93 15.53 -62.68
N ILE A 40 76.61 15.79 -63.82
CA ILE A 40 76.17 15.28 -65.13
C ILE A 40 76.27 13.75 -65.17
N VAL A 41 77.39 13.18 -64.71
CA VAL A 41 77.61 11.74 -64.64
C VAL A 41 76.63 11.06 -63.69
N GLU A 42 76.39 11.69 -62.53
CA GLU A 42 75.39 11.24 -61.57
C GLU A 42 73.97 11.25 -62.14
N SER A 43 73.61 12.25 -62.95
CA SER A 43 72.28 12.33 -63.57
C SER A 43 72.02 11.11 -64.48
N LEU A 44 73.03 10.67 -65.24
CA LEU A 44 72.98 9.44 -66.04
C LEU A 44 72.75 8.22 -65.16
N ARG A 45 73.60 8.04 -64.14
CA ARG A 45 73.51 6.92 -63.20
C ARG A 45 72.15 6.87 -62.50
N TRP A 46 71.63 8.03 -62.11
CA TRP A 46 70.32 8.14 -61.46
C TRP A 46 69.19 7.76 -62.41
N CYS A 47 69.15 8.27 -63.63
CA CYS A 47 68.11 7.90 -64.60
C CYS A 47 68.19 6.40 -64.98
N MET A 48 69.40 5.83 -65.01
CA MET A 48 69.64 4.39 -65.25
C MET A 48 69.24 3.47 -64.09
N GLY A 49 68.80 4.01 -62.95
CA GLY A 49 68.12 3.24 -61.91
C GLY A 49 68.84 3.10 -60.56
N GLU A 50 69.87 3.90 -60.29
CA GLU A 50 70.54 3.94 -58.97
C GLU A 50 69.58 4.33 -57.85
N THR A 51 69.47 3.50 -56.82
CA THR A 51 68.57 3.75 -55.67
C THR A 51 69.29 4.08 -54.38
N SER A 52 70.62 4.02 -54.34
CA SER A 52 71.41 4.39 -53.17
C SER A 52 71.70 5.89 -53.13
N ALA A 53 71.15 6.59 -52.13
CA ALA A 53 71.47 8.01 -51.87
C ALA A 53 72.97 8.22 -51.63
N LYS A 54 73.62 7.26 -50.94
CA LYS A 54 75.06 7.28 -50.68
C LYS A 54 75.89 7.22 -51.97
N SER A 55 75.47 6.42 -52.96
CA SER A 55 76.11 6.34 -54.29
C SER A 55 75.99 7.66 -55.06
N MET A 56 74.89 8.38 -54.81
CA MET A 56 74.59 9.70 -55.38
C MET A 56 75.20 10.87 -54.60
N ARG A 57 76.14 10.62 -53.66
CA ARG A 57 76.75 11.64 -52.78
C ARG A 57 75.70 12.50 -52.03
N GLY A 58 74.61 11.86 -51.60
CA GLY A 58 73.55 12.45 -50.78
C GLY A 58 73.30 11.65 -49.50
N SER A 59 72.68 12.30 -48.52
CA SER A 59 72.18 11.68 -47.29
C SER A 59 70.82 10.98 -47.51
N GLY A 60 69.99 11.55 -48.37
CA GLY A 60 68.71 11.00 -48.83
C GLY A 60 68.57 11.09 -50.35
N MET A 61 67.62 10.34 -50.91
CA MET A 61 67.39 10.37 -52.37
C MET A 61 66.79 11.70 -52.84
N GLU A 62 66.22 12.49 -51.93
CA GLU A 62 65.71 13.84 -52.22
C GLU A 62 66.83 14.87 -52.42
N ASP A 63 68.06 14.57 -51.98
CA ASP A 63 69.23 15.46 -52.14
C ASP A 63 69.68 15.59 -53.61
N VAL A 64 69.05 14.84 -54.53
CA VAL A 64 69.20 15.05 -55.98
C VAL A 64 68.40 16.26 -56.48
N ILE A 65 67.46 16.78 -55.69
CA ILE A 65 66.68 17.98 -56.00
C ILE A 65 67.50 19.22 -55.62
N PHE A 66 67.48 20.25 -56.46
CA PHE A 66 68.15 21.52 -56.16
C PHE A 66 67.66 22.12 -54.83
N SER A 67 68.57 22.21 -53.87
CA SER A 67 68.32 22.66 -52.49
C SER A 67 68.12 24.17 -52.33
N GLY A 68 68.27 24.96 -53.39
CA GLY A 68 68.22 26.42 -53.32
C GLY A 68 69.59 27.06 -53.06
N THR A 69 69.70 28.35 -53.37
CA THR A 69 70.84 29.21 -53.06
C THR A 69 70.33 30.50 -52.40
N ALA A 70 71.23 31.39 -51.97
CA ALA A 70 70.83 32.67 -51.38
C ALA A 70 69.95 33.52 -52.32
N ASN A 71 70.09 33.36 -53.63
CA ASN A 71 69.40 34.16 -54.65
C ASN A 71 68.32 33.38 -55.44
N LYS A 72 68.23 32.05 -55.33
CA LYS A 72 67.19 31.24 -55.99
C LYS A 72 66.54 30.24 -55.02
N PRO A 73 65.20 30.13 -54.99
CA PRO A 73 64.50 29.17 -54.13
C PRO A 73 64.79 27.72 -54.55
N SER A 74 64.63 26.79 -53.60
CA SER A 74 64.71 25.34 -53.87
C SER A 74 63.64 24.90 -54.87
N LYS A 75 63.93 23.82 -55.60
CA LYS A 75 62.95 23.16 -56.47
C LYS A 75 62.21 22.09 -55.68
N ASN A 76 60.99 21.76 -56.10
CA ASN A 76 60.22 20.64 -55.55
C ASN A 76 60.32 19.37 -56.39
N ILE A 77 60.86 19.48 -57.60
CA ILE A 77 60.95 18.40 -58.58
C ILE A 77 62.35 18.43 -59.19
N ALA A 78 62.93 17.23 -59.35
CA ALA A 78 64.05 17.00 -60.24
C ALA A 78 63.67 15.94 -61.27
N GLU A 79 64.02 16.18 -62.53
CA GLU A 79 63.83 15.23 -63.61
C GLU A 79 65.08 15.16 -64.50
N VAL A 80 65.39 13.94 -64.93
CA VAL A 80 66.45 13.65 -65.88
C VAL A 80 65.85 12.80 -66.99
N ASN A 81 66.03 13.23 -68.24
CA ASN A 81 65.58 12.50 -69.41
C ASN A 81 66.79 12.08 -70.26
N ILE A 82 66.88 10.80 -70.60
CA ILE A 82 67.87 10.24 -71.51
C ILE A 82 67.17 9.87 -72.80
N THR A 83 67.62 10.45 -73.91
CA THR A 83 67.14 10.08 -75.24
C THR A 83 68.11 9.10 -75.89
N LEU A 84 67.60 7.91 -76.22
CA LEU A 84 68.30 6.85 -76.93
C LEU A 84 67.82 6.77 -78.39
N ASP A 85 68.76 6.57 -79.29
CA ASP A 85 68.53 6.35 -80.71
C ASP A 85 68.53 4.84 -81.00
N ASN A 86 67.47 4.34 -81.64
CA ASN A 86 67.21 2.92 -81.88
C ASN A 86 67.08 2.57 -83.38
N LEU A 87 67.82 3.27 -84.25
CA LEU A 87 67.83 3.00 -85.70
C LEU A 87 68.16 1.53 -86.06
N ASN A 88 68.95 0.84 -85.24
CA ASN A 88 69.32 -0.57 -85.46
C ASN A 88 68.30 -1.60 -84.95
N LYS A 89 67.21 -1.16 -84.31
CA LYS A 89 66.14 -2.01 -83.72
C LYS A 89 66.65 -3.09 -82.75
N GLU A 90 67.63 -2.73 -81.94
CA GLU A 90 68.31 -3.59 -80.97
C GLU A 90 67.63 -3.59 -79.58
N GLY A 91 66.52 -2.87 -79.42
CA GLY A 91 65.79 -2.76 -78.15
C GLY A 91 64.97 -3.98 -77.72
N PRO A 92 64.46 -3.98 -76.47
CA PRO A 92 63.53 -5.00 -75.99
C PRO A 92 62.30 -5.11 -76.90
N ALA A 93 61.72 -6.31 -76.96
CA ALA A 93 60.59 -6.62 -77.86
C ALA A 93 59.43 -5.61 -77.77
N GLN A 94 59.18 -5.04 -76.59
CA GLN A 94 58.12 -4.06 -76.34
C GLN A 94 58.36 -2.69 -77.00
N TYR A 95 59.60 -2.35 -77.34
CA TYR A 95 59.99 -1.03 -77.87
C TYR A 95 60.81 -1.12 -79.17
N LYS A 96 60.91 -2.31 -79.77
CA LYS A 96 61.75 -2.59 -80.94
C LYS A 96 61.37 -1.79 -82.19
N GLU A 97 60.10 -1.42 -82.31
CA GLU A 97 59.56 -0.69 -83.47
C GLU A 97 59.74 0.84 -83.38
N LEU A 98 60.17 1.36 -82.24
CA LEU A 98 60.37 2.79 -82.03
C LEU A 98 61.79 3.21 -82.42
N ASP A 99 61.92 4.25 -83.24
CA ASP A 99 63.21 4.79 -83.67
C ASP A 99 63.91 5.58 -82.55
N ILE A 100 63.15 6.16 -81.62
CA ILE A 100 63.67 6.93 -80.48
C ILE A 100 63.02 6.42 -79.19
N ILE A 101 63.81 6.26 -78.14
CA ILE A 101 63.33 5.90 -76.80
C ILE A 101 63.76 6.97 -75.80
N ASP A 102 62.79 7.58 -75.12
CA ASP A 102 63.01 8.51 -74.03
C ASP A 102 62.79 7.82 -72.69
N VAL A 103 63.84 7.79 -71.86
CA VAL A 103 63.79 7.26 -70.49
C VAL A 103 63.94 8.42 -69.52
N LYS A 104 62.91 8.66 -68.72
CA LYS A 104 62.81 9.79 -67.80
C LYS A 104 62.62 9.29 -66.38
N ARG A 105 63.47 9.75 -65.46
CA ARG A 105 63.26 9.58 -64.02
C ARG A 105 62.90 10.92 -63.41
N ARG A 106 61.81 10.95 -62.64
CA ARG A 106 61.31 12.14 -61.95
C ARG A 106 61.19 11.83 -60.46
N ILE A 107 61.65 12.74 -59.61
CA ILE A 107 61.41 12.71 -58.17
C ILE A 107 60.74 14.00 -57.76
N GLU A 108 59.75 13.87 -56.89
CA GLU A 108 59.05 14.99 -56.29
C GLU A 108 59.21 14.87 -54.78
N LYS A 109 59.49 15.99 -54.12
CA LYS A 109 59.71 16.06 -52.69
C LYS A 109 58.52 15.42 -51.94
N ASP A 110 58.80 14.55 -50.97
CA ASP A 110 57.82 13.80 -50.16
C ASP A 110 56.93 12.80 -50.93
N LYS A 111 57.07 12.67 -52.26
CA LYS A 111 56.25 11.78 -53.11
C LYS A 111 57.02 10.63 -53.76
N GLY A 112 58.33 10.57 -53.53
CA GLY A 112 59.19 9.52 -54.04
C GLY A 112 59.52 9.66 -55.54
N SER A 113 60.21 8.65 -56.08
CA SER A 113 60.74 8.65 -57.44
C SER A 113 59.95 7.73 -58.37
N LYS A 114 59.61 8.24 -59.55
CA LYS A 114 58.89 7.55 -60.62
C LYS A 114 59.74 7.45 -61.90
N PHE A 115 59.57 6.35 -62.63
CA PHE A 115 60.22 6.11 -63.91
C PHE A 115 59.20 6.16 -65.04
N TYR A 116 59.60 6.72 -66.16
CA TYR A 116 58.80 6.81 -67.37
C TYR A 116 59.63 6.36 -68.57
N ILE A 117 59.04 5.54 -69.44
CA ILE A 117 59.59 5.20 -70.76
C ILE A 117 58.57 5.67 -71.80
N ASN A 118 58.95 6.58 -72.69
CA ASN A 118 58.06 7.19 -73.69
C ASN A 118 56.74 7.70 -73.06
N GLU A 119 56.85 8.47 -71.98
CA GLU A 119 55.75 9.03 -71.16
C GLU A 119 54.85 8.03 -70.41
N LYS A 120 55.10 6.72 -70.49
CA LYS A 120 54.37 5.71 -69.68
C LYS A 120 55.08 5.42 -68.36
N GLU A 121 54.37 5.48 -67.24
CA GLU A 121 54.90 5.12 -65.92
C GLU A 121 55.24 3.62 -65.87
N VAL A 122 56.48 3.30 -65.50
CA VAL A 122 56.99 1.93 -65.41
C VAL A 122 57.58 1.66 -64.02
N ARG A 123 57.69 0.38 -63.64
CA ARG A 123 58.33 0.03 -62.37
C ARG A 123 59.84 0.30 -62.49
N ALA A 124 60.47 0.63 -61.36
CA ALA A 124 61.93 0.83 -61.32
C ALA A 124 62.71 -0.40 -61.82
N GLY A 125 62.17 -1.60 -61.61
CA GLY A 125 62.75 -2.86 -62.14
C GLY A 125 62.75 -2.91 -63.67
N ASP A 126 61.66 -2.50 -64.31
CA ASP A 126 61.53 -2.52 -65.78
C ASP A 126 62.49 -1.52 -66.44
N ALA A 127 62.62 -0.32 -65.85
CA ALA A 127 63.58 0.69 -66.31
C ALA A 127 65.03 0.24 -66.13
N ARG A 128 65.38 -0.44 -65.02
CA ARG A 128 66.72 -1.03 -64.83
C ARG A 128 66.99 -2.14 -65.84
N MET A 129 65.99 -2.99 -66.11
CA MET A 129 66.11 -4.10 -67.05
C MET A 129 66.40 -3.60 -68.48
N LEU A 130 65.73 -2.52 -68.91
CA LEU A 130 65.97 -1.88 -70.21
C LEU A 130 67.45 -1.51 -70.42
N PHE A 131 68.09 -0.93 -69.40
CA PHE A 131 69.51 -0.57 -69.50
C PHE A 131 70.41 -1.81 -69.36
N ALA A 132 70.11 -2.72 -68.43
CA ALA A 132 70.90 -3.94 -68.22
C ALA A 132 71.01 -4.81 -69.48
N ASP A 133 69.94 -4.90 -70.28
CA ASP A 133 69.94 -5.59 -71.58
C ASP A 133 70.85 -4.91 -72.63
N LEU A 134 71.14 -3.62 -72.47
CA LEU A 134 72.07 -2.84 -73.30
C LEU A 134 73.51 -2.85 -72.77
N SER A 135 73.82 -3.73 -71.82
CA SER A 135 75.11 -3.78 -71.09
C SER A 135 75.51 -2.43 -70.48
N THR A 136 74.53 -1.56 -70.25
CA THR A 136 74.68 -0.21 -69.71
C THR A 136 73.84 -0.10 -68.45
N GLY A 137 74.24 0.67 -67.45
CA GLY A 137 73.45 0.75 -66.23
C GLY A 137 74.13 1.52 -65.13
N ALA A 138 73.39 1.79 -64.06
CA ALA A 138 73.91 2.53 -62.91
C ALA A 138 75.18 1.92 -62.29
N HIS A 139 75.27 0.58 -62.34
CA HIS A 139 76.39 -0.19 -61.81
C HIS A 139 77.33 -0.77 -62.89
N SER A 140 77.05 -0.48 -64.17
CA SER A 140 77.81 -1.03 -65.29
C SER A 140 79.29 -0.67 -65.22
N PRO A 141 80.20 -1.59 -65.63
CA PRO A 141 81.63 -1.31 -65.75
C PRO A 141 81.93 -0.13 -66.67
N SER A 142 80.99 0.27 -67.55
CA SER A 142 81.13 1.45 -68.39
C SER A 142 80.87 2.78 -67.67
N MET A 143 80.38 2.77 -66.41
CA MET A 143 80.07 3.96 -65.61
C MET A 143 81.01 4.09 -64.39
N ILE A 144 82.21 4.63 -64.59
CA ILE A 144 83.21 4.81 -63.54
C ILE A 144 83.00 6.16 -62.84
N SER A 145 82.48 6.14 -61.61
CA SER A 145 82.40 7.35 -60.77
C SER A 145 83.70 7.63 -60.03
N GLN A 146 83.84 8.87 -59.57
CA GLN A 146 84.89 9.26 -58.63
C GLN A 146 85.01 8.26 -57.46
N GLY A 147 86.22 7.79 -57.18
CA GLY A 147 86.52 6.84 -56.10
C GLY A 147 86.13 5.37 -56.36
N ARG A 148 85.42 5.04 -57.47
CA ARG A 148 85.05 3.65 -57.80
C ARG A 148 86.28 2.76 -58.01
N ILE A 149 87.33 3.29 -58.64
CA ILE A 149 88.59 2.58 -58.86
C ILE A 149 89.22 2.18 -57.52
N GLY A 150 89.29 3.10 -56.55
CA GLY A 150 89.78 2.81 -55.21
C GLY A 150 88.91 1.79 -54.45
N SER A 151 87.58 1.83 -54.64
CA SER A 151 86.68 0.82 -54.06
C SER A 151 86.87 -0.58 -54.67
N LEU A 152 87.24 -0.67 -55.95
CA LEU A 152 87.50 -1.96 -56.60
C LEU A 152 88.80 -2.60 -56.09
N VAL A 153 89.82 -1.78 -55.88
CA VAL A 153 91.10 -2.21 -55.28
C VAL A 153 90.87 -2.79 -53.89
N THR A 154 90.01 -2.20 -53.07
CA THR A 154 89.75 -2.60 -51.68
C THR A 154 88.62 -3.61 -51.52
N ALA A 155 87.85 -3.92 -52.57
CA ALA A 155 86.73 -4.86 -52.53
C ALA A 155 87.17 -6.30 -52.20
N LYS A 156 86.29 -7.06 -51.53
CA LYS A 156 86.51 -8.50 -51.30
C LYS A 156 86.42 -9.27 -52.61
N PRO A 157 87.08 -10.44 -52.74
CA PRO A 157 87.01 -11.28 -53.94
C PRO A 157 85.57 -11.58 -54.40
N SER A 158 84.65 -11.86 -53.49
CA SER A 158 83.21 -12.06 -53.80
C SER A 158 82.57 -10.84 -54.46
N ASP A 159 82.90 -9.63 -53.98
CA ASP A 159 82.32 -8.39 -54.49
C ASP A 159 82.93 -8.03 -55.85
N ARG A 160 84.20 -8.36 -56.09
CA ARG A 160 84.86 -8.17 -57.39
C ARG A 160 84.26 -9.06 -58.48
N ARG A 161 83.77 -10.26 -58.13
CA ARG A 161 83.09 -11.16 -59.07
C ARG A 161 81.87 -10.51 -59.71
N SER A 162 81.15 -9.63 -58.99
CA SER A 162 79.98 -8.94 -59.54
C SER A 162 80.23 -8.27 -60.90
N ILE A 163 81.47 -7.82 -61.14
CA ILE A 163 81.90 -7.22 -62.41
C ILE A 163 81.95 -8.26 -63.54
N LEU A 164 82.40 -9.49 -63.25
CA LEU A 164 82.37 -10.60 -64.20
C LEU A 164 80.94 -11.11 -64.44
N GLU A 165 80.09 -11.13 -63.42
CA GLU A 165 78.68 -11.52 -63.59
C GLU A 165 77.94 -10.57 -64.54
N GLU A 166 78.26 -9.28 -64.44
CA GLU A 166 77.73 -8.26 -65.33
C GLU A 166 78.28 -8.41 -66.74
N ALA A 167 79.58 -8.70 -66.90
CA ALA A 167 80.19 -9.01 -68.18
C ALA A 167 79.58 -10.26 -68.86
N ALA A 168 79.19 -11.24 -68.05
CA ALA A 168 78.54 -12.48 -68.48
C ALA A 168 77.04 -12.29 -68.81
N GLY A 169 76.46 -11.13 -68.47
CA GLY A 169 75.03 -10.86 -68.62
C GLY A 169 74.15 -11.81 -67.81
N ILE A 170 74.65 -12.33 -66.68
CA ILE A 170 73.90 -13.30 -65.85
C ILE A 170 73.14 -12.66 -64.69
N SER A 171 73.31 -11.35 -64.45
CA SER A 171 72.62 -10.64 -63.36
C SER A 171 71.09 -10.78 -63.45
N GLY A 172 70.51 -10.82 -64.66
CA GLY A 172 69.08 -11.07 -64.88
C GLY A 172 68.64 -12.53 -64.70
N ILE A 173 69.57 -13.50 -64.74
CA ILE A 173 69.30 -14.90 -64.41
C ILE A 173 69.23 -15.06 -62.89
N HIS A 174 70.16 -14.45 -62.15
CA HIS A 174 70.16 -14.45 -60.67
C HIS A 174 68.89 -13.83 -60.08
N ALA A 175 68.45 -12.69 -60.62
CA ALA A 175 67.21 -12.04 -60.17
C ALA A 175 65.98 -12.94 -60.36
N ARG A 176 65.83 -13.58 -61.53
CA ARG A 176 64.72 -14.51 -61.83
C ARG A 176 64.78 -15.79 -60.99
N ARG A 177 65.98 -16.29 -60.71
CA ARG A 177 66.19 -17.43 -59.80
C ARG A 177 65.69 -17.10 -58.40
N HIS A 178 66.14 -15.98 -57.84
CA HIS A 178 65.76 -15.55 -56.50
C HIS A 178 64.25 -15.34 -56.36
N GLU A 179 63.61 -14.75 -57.38
CA GLU A 179 62.14 -14.61 -57.40
C GLU A 179 61.43 -15.98 -57.40
N SER A 180 61.96 -16.94 -58.15
CA SER A 180 61.41 -18.30 -58.22
C SER A 180 61.60 -19.06 -56.90
N GLU A 181 62.73 -18.87 -56.21
CA GLU A 181 63.00 -19.41 -54.87
C GLU A 181 62.03 -18.87 -53.82
N LEU A 182 61.75 -17.56 -53.86
CA LEU A 182 60.77 -16.93 -52.97
C LEU A 182 59.36 -17.49 -53.20
N ARG A 183 58.95 -17.66 -54.47
CA ARG A 183 57.66 -18.29 -54.83
C ARG A 183 57.59 -19.74 -54.37
N LEU A 184 58.68 -20.49 -54.50
CA LEU A 184 58.78 -21.87 -54.03
C LEU A 184 58.60 -21.97 -52.51
N SER A 185 59.32 -21.15 -51.75
CA SER A 185 59.21 -21.11 -50.29
C SER A 185 57.80 -20.73 -49.82
N ALA A 186 57.14 -19.79 -50.50
CA ALA A 186 55.76 -19.45 -50.22
C ALA A 186 54.81 -20.63 -50.49
N ALA A 187 54.98 -21.34 -51.61
CA ALA A 187 54.17 -22.51 -51.95
C ALA A 187 54.35 -23.67 -50.95
N GLU A 188 55.59 -23.95 -50.53
CA GLU A 188 55.89 -25.00 -49.53
C GLU A 188 55.29 -24.68 -48.16
N ASN A 189 55.30 -23.41 -47.74
CA ASN A 189 54.63 -22.99 -46.50
C ASN A 189 53.11 -23.09 -46.58
N ASN A 190 52.52 -22.73 -47.71
CA ASN A 190 51.08 -22.87 -47.93
C ASN A 190 50.65 -24.35 -47.89
N LEU A 191 51.46 -25.25 -48.48
CA LEU A 191 51.21 -26.69 -48.42
C LEU A 191 51.20 -27.21 -46.97
N LYS A 192 52.19 -26.82 -46.14
CA LYS A 192 52.22 -27.20 -44.72
C LYS A 192 50.98 -26.76 -43.96
N ARG A 193 50.52 -25.53 -44.18
CA ARG A 193 49.30 -25.01 -43.56
C ARG A 193 48.05 -25.76 -44.02
N ALA A 194 47.96 -26.07 -45.32
CA ALA A 194 46.84 -26.83 -45.87
C ALA A 194 46.75 -28.23 -45.24
N ASP A 195 47.87 -28.91 -45.04
CA ASP A 195 47.91 -30.22 -44.37
C ASP A 195 47.50 -30.16 -42.89
N GLU A 196 47.93 -29.12 -42.17
CA GLU A 196 47.57 -28.94 -40.75
C GLU A 196 46.07 -28.66 -40.59
N LEU A 197 45.53 -27.75 -41.40
CA LEU A 197 44.10 -27.44 -41.41
C LEU A 197 43.26 -28.68 -41.77
N ARG A 198 43.71 -29.48 -42.75
CA ARG A 198 43.00 -30.71 -43.13
C ARG A 198 42.90 -31.69 -41.96
N ARG A 199 44.01 -31.94 -41.25
CA ARG A 199 44.03 -32.83 -40.07
C ARG A 199 43.11 -32.34 -38.95
N GLN A 200 43.04 -31.02 -38.75
CA GLN A 200 42.13 -30.44 -37.76
C GLN A 200 40.66 -30.68 -38.14
N GLN A 201 40.32 -30.49 -39.42
CA GLN A 201 38.98 -30.75 -39.97
C GLN A 201 38.60 -32.23 -39.89
N GLU A 202 39.52 -33.15 -40.22
CA GLU A 202 39.32 -34.61 -40.07
C GLU A 202 39.02 -35.01 -38.62
N LYS A 203 39.71 -34.41 -37.64
CA LYS A 203 39.46 -34.65 -36.21
C LYS A 203 38.10 -34.12 -35.76
N GLN A 204 37.67 -32.96 -36.26
CA GLN A 204 36.33 -32.44 -35.98
C GLN A 204 35.24 -33.33 -36.60
N LEU A 205 35.47 -33.84 -37.81
CA LEU A 205 34.56 -34.78 -38.47
C LEU A 205 34.35 -36.07 -37.66
N ASP A 206 35.40 -36.67 -37.09
CA ASP A 206 35.26 -37.88 -36.26
C ASP A 206 34.40 -37.65 -35.01
N ASN A 207 34.54 -36.47 -34.38
CA ASN A 207 33.70 -36.09 -33.25
C ASN A 207 32.24 -35.84 -33.68
N LEU A 208 32.02 -35.17 -34.81
CA LEU A 208 30.68 -34.93 -35.35
C LEU A 208 29.97 -36.24 -35.74
N LYS A 209 30.69 -37.24 -36.27
CA LYS A 209 30.13 -38.56 -36.56
C LYS A 209 29.61 -39.27 -35.32
N LYS A 210 30.35 -39.21 -34.20
CA LYS A 210 29.87 -39.76 -32.91
C LYS A 210 28.64 -39.03 -32.41
N GLN A 211 28.62 -37.70 -32.51
CA GLN A 211 27.46 -36.88 -32.13
C GLN A 211 26.24 -37.15 -33.02
N ALA A 212 26.43 -37.42 -34.31
CA ALA A 212 25.39 -37.80 -35.26
C ALA A 212 24.73 -39.14 -34.89
N GLU A 213 25.53 -40.14 -34.50
CA GLU A 213 25.02 -41.43 -34.00
C GLU A 213 24.25 -41.28 -32.68
N GLU A 214 24.70 -40.42 -31.78
CA GLU A 214 23.99 -40.09 -30.54
C GLU A 214 22.68 -39.33 -30.84
N ALA A 215 22.69 -38.40 -31.81
CA ALA A 215 21.53 -37.63 -32.22
C ALA A 215 20.43 -38.49 -32.85
N THR A 216 20.81 -39.49 -33.65
CA THR A 216 19.87 -40.46 -34.22
C THR A 216 19.25 -41.34 -33.13
N LYS A 217 20.04 -41.85 -32.17
CA LYS A 217 19.51 -42.57 -31.00
C LYS A 217 18.56 -41.69 -30.17
N TYR A 218 18.92 -40.43 -29.93
CA TYR A 218 18.09 -39.47 -29.21
C TYR A 218 16.74 -39.23 -29.90
N LYS A 219 16.74 -39.09 -31.24
CA LYS A 219 15.50 -38.93 -32.04
C LYS A 219 14.59 -40.14 -31.91
N LEU A 220 15.13 -41.36 -32.06
CA LEU A 220 14.36 -42.61 -31.94
C LEU A 220 13.73 -42.76 -30.55
N ILE A 221 14.51 -42.56 -29.47
CA ILE A 221 13.99 -42.63 -28.10
C ILE A 221 12.94 -41.54 -27.86
N SER A 222 13.12 -40.34 -28.42
CA SER A 222 12.15 -39.25 -28.29
C SER A 222 10.83 -39.55 -29.01
N GLU A 223 10.86 -40.22 -30.16
CA GLU A 223 9.65 -40.71 -30.83
C GLU A 223 8.95 -41.81 -30.03
N GLU A 224 9.70 -42.76 -29.45
CA GLU A 224 9.14 -43.77 -28.55
C GLU A 224 8.47 -43.13 -27.32
N ILE A 225 9.11 -42.14 -26.70
CA ILE A 225 8.54 -41.37 -25.59
C ILE A 225 7.21 -40.74 -25.99
N LYS A 226 7.13 -40.09 -27.16
CA LYS A 226 5.88 -39.50 -27.65
C LYS A 226 4.76 -40.54 -27.81
N LYS A 227 5.08 -41.72 -28.34
CA LYS A 227 4.10 -42.82 -28.50
C LYS A 227 3.59 -43.34 -27.14
N ILE A 228 4.49 -43.51 -26.18
CA ILE A 228 4.15 -43.96 -24.81
C ILE A 228 3.33 -42.90 -24.08
N GLU A 229 3.68 -41.62 -24.22
CA GLU A 229 2.99 -40.47 -23.63
C GLU A 229 1.58 -40.30 -24.22
N ALA A 230 1.42 -40.49 -25.53
CA ALA A 230 0.10 -40.59 -26.17
C ALA A 230 -0.74 -41.73 -25.57
N GLY A 231 -0.14 -42.90 -25.36
CA GLY A 231 -0.80 -44.04 -24.70
C GLY A 231 -1.24 -43.74 -23.27
N LEU A 232 -0.39 -43.07 -22.47
CA LEU A 232 -0.70 -42.67 -21.10
C LEU A 232 -1.88 -41.68 -21.05
N TYR A 233 -1.87 -40.69 -21.94
CA TYR A 233 -2.94 -39.70 -22.02
C TYR A 233 -4.27 -40.33 -22.47
N TYR A 234 -4.24 -41.30 -23.38
CA TYR A 234 -5.42 -42.07 -23.76
C TYR A 234 -6.01 -42.84 -22.57
N LEU A 235 -5.18 -43.55 -21.80
CA LEU A 235 -5.64 -44.27 -20.61
C LEU A 235 -6.24 -43.31 -19.56
N LYS A 236 -5.59 -42.17 -19.31
CA LYS A 236 -6.11 -41.14 -18.40
C LYS A 236 -7.45 -40.56 -18.85
N LEU A 237 -7.66 -40.35 -20.15
CA LEU A 237 -8.96 -39.96 -20.69
C LEU A 237 -10.02 -41.04 -20.46
N GLN A 238 -9.67 -42.31 -20.67
CA GLN A 238 -10.58 -43.43 -20.47
C GLN A 238 -11.00 -43.58 -19.00
N ASP A 239 -10.07 -43.38 -18.06
CA ASP A 239 -10.38 -43.43 -16.63
C ASP A 239 -11.24 -42.25 -16.18
N LEU A 240 -10.96 -41.04 -16.67
CA LEU A 240 -11.82 -39.88 -16.45
C LEU A 240 -13.24 -40.10 -17.01
N ASP A 241 -13.37 -40.71 -18.19
CA ASP A 241 -14.68 -41.01 -18.78
C ASP A 241 -15.45 -42.06 -17.96
N LYS A 242 -14.76 -43.07 -17.39
CA LYS A 242 -15.38 -44.02 -16.44
C LYS A 242 -15.85 -43.31 -15.17
N GLU A 243 -15.01 -42.45 -14.58
CA GLU A 243 -15.36 -41.68 -13.37
C GLU A 243 -16.56 -40.76 -13.64
N ILE A 244 -16.57 -40.04 -14.76
CA ILE A 244 -17.70 -39.20 -15.17
C ILE A 244 -18.97 -40.03 -15.33
N LYS A 245 -18.88 -41.24 -15.89
CA LYS A 245 -20.05 -42.11 -16.05
C LYS A 245 -20.63 -42.55 -14.70
N ILE A 246 -19.77 -43.04 -13.79
CA ILE A 246 -20.17 -43.48 -12.44
C ILE A 246 -20.81 -42.31 -11.67
N GLU A 247 -20.19 -41.14 -11.72
CA GLU A 247 -20.70 -39.98 -11.00
C GLU A 247 -22.01 -39.44 -11.59
N ASN A 248 -22.23 -39.58 -12.91
CA ASN A 248 -23.51 -39.26 -13.54
C ASN A 248 -24.62 -40.24 -13.10
N GLU A 249 -24.31 -41.53 -12.94
CA GLU A 249 -25.24 -42.53 -12.42
C GLU A 249 -25.66 -42.18 -10.98
N ILE A 250 -24.69 -41.84 -10.11
CA ILE A 250 -24.94 -41.38 -8.73
C ILE A 250 -25.82 -40.12 -8.69
N ASN A 251 -25.55 -39.14 -9.56
CA ASN A 251 -26.37 -37.92 -9.64
C ASN A 251 -27.81 -38.21 -10.11
N SER A 252 -28.00 -39.13 -11.06
CA SER A 252 -29.33 -39.56 -11.52
C SER A 252 -30.12 -40.25 -10.41
N GLU A 253 -29.51 -41.19 -9.69
CA GLU A 253 -30.15 -41.89 -8.57
C GLU A 253 -30.57 -40.90 -7.47
N ALA A 254 -29.70 -39.94 -7.12
CA ALA A 254 -30.01 -38.91 -6.13
C ALA A 254 -31.14 -37.96 -6.59
N GLU A 255 -31.26 -37.69 -7.89
CA GLU A 255 -32.36 -36.91 -8.45
C GLU A 255 -33.69 -37.65 -8.35
N ASP A 256 -33.71 -38.94 -8.65
CA ASP A 256 -34.90 -39.80 -8.51
C ASP A 256 -35.35 -39.89 -7.05
N GLU A 257 -34.43 -40.07 -6.10
CA GLU A 257 -34.75 -40.06 -4.66
C GLU A 257 -35.35 -38.72 -4.20
N VAL A 258 -34.77 -37.59 -4.64
CA VAL A 258 -35.31 -36.25 -4.32
C VAL A 258 -36.71 -36.08 -4.89
N SER A 259 -36.99 -36.62 -6.07
CA SER A 259 -38.32 -36.57 -6.69
C SER A 259 -39.36 -37.35 -5.86
N GLY A 260 -39.00 -38.54 -5.38
CA GLY A 260 -39.84 -39.37 -4.51
C GLY A 260 -40.15 -38.68 -3.18
N LEU A 261 -39.13 -38.16 -2.50
CA LEU A 261 -39.31 -37.45 -1.22
C LEU A 261 -40.13 -36.16 -1.37
N LYS A 262 -40.06 -35.49 -2.53
CA LYS A 262 -40.88 -34.30 -2.81
C LYS A 262 -42.37 -34.64 -2.87
N ILE A 263 -42.73 -35.82 -3.37
CA ILE A 263 -44.12 -36.31 -3.38
C ILE A 263 -44.60 -36.56 -1.94
N GLU A 264 -43.76 -37.18 -1.10
CA GLU A 264 -44.08 -37.40 0.32
C GLU A 264 -44.25 -36.09 1.10
N VAL A 265 -43.39 -35.09 0.87
CA VAL A 265 -43.52 -33.75 1.46
C VAL A 265 -44.87 -33.13 1.11
N ASN A 266 -45.27 -33.18 -0.17
CA ASN A 266 -46.57 -32.67 -0.60
C ASN A 266 -47.73 -33.43 0.03
N HIS A 267 -47.64 -34.75 0.16
CA HIS A 267 -48.64 -35.59 0.80
C HIS A 267 -48.88 -35.20 2.27
N TYR A 268 -47.82 -35.12 3.09
CA TYR A 268 -47.95 -34.72 4.49
C TYR A 268 -48.41 -33.27 4.65
N THR A 269 -47.99 -32.37 3.77
CA THR A 269 -48.44 -30.96 3.78
C THR A 269 -49.95 -30.86 3.58
N ASN A 270 -50.52 -31.65 2.65
CA ASN A 270 -51.96 -31.69 2.42
C ASN A 270 -52.73 -32.23 3.64
N ILE A 271 -52.26 -33.34 4.23
CA ILE A 271 -52.89 -33.91 5.44
C ILE A 271 -52.88 -32.90 6.60
N ILE A 272 -51.76 -32.20 6.82
CA ILE A 272 -51.65 -31.16 7.86
C ILE A 272 -52.66 -30.03 7.63
N ASN A 273 -52.86 -29.61 6.38
CA ASN A 273 -53.86 -28.58 6.05
C ASN A 273 -55.29 -29.06 6.33
N GLU A 274 -55.62 -30.31 6.01
CA GLU A 274 -56.92 -30.91 6.31
C GLU A 274 -57.16 -31.00 7.82
N GLU A 275 -56.20 -31.48 8.60
CA GLU A 275 -56.32 -31.56 10.07
C GLU A 275 -56.40 -30.17 10.73
N ASN A 276 -55.66 -29.19 10.22
CA ASN A 276 -55.73 -27.81 10.72
C ASN A 276 -57.12 -27.17 10.48
N SER A 277 -57.79 -27.53 9.37
CA SER A 277 -59.16 -27.07 9.09
C SER A 277 -60.18 -27.61 10.09
N LYS A 278 -59.96 -28.82 10.64
CA LYS A 278 -60.79 -29.43 11.70
C LYS A 278 -60.48 -28.85 13.09
N LEU A 279 -59.23 -28.49 13.36
CA LEU A 279 -58.77 -27.93 14.64
C LEU A 279 -59.28 -26.51 14.92
N LYS A 280 -59.30 -25.63 13.92
CA LYS A 280 -59.76 -24.23 14.06
C LYS A 280 -61.14 -24.09 14.74
N PRO A 281 -62.22 -24.75 14.27
CA PRO A 281 -63.54 -24.60 14.89
C PRO A 281 -63.60 -25.16 16.32
N LEU A 282 -62.80 -26.19 16.65
CA LEU A 282 -62.71 -26.70 18.02
C LEU A 282 -62.03 -25.70 18.96
N ARG A 283 -60.96 -25.03 18.51
CA ARG A 283 -60.29 -23.95 19.27
C ARG A 283 -61.23 -22.78 19.55
N GLU A 284 -61.97 -22.34 18.53
CA GLU A 284 -62.95 -21.25 18.65
C GLU A 284 -64.06 -21.61 19.66
N LYS A 285 -64.64 -22.81 19.56
CA LYS A 285 -65.64 -23.30 20.52
C LYS A 285 -65.12 -23.37 21.95
N ASN A 286 -63.87 -23.79 22.16
CA ASN A 286 -63.29 -23.84 23.50
C ASN A 286 -63.14 -22.43 24.11
N ILE A 287 -62.66 -21.47 23.33
CA ILE A 287 -62.52 -20.06 23.75
C ILE A 287 -63.89 -19.46 24.10
N GLU A 288 -64.90 -19.69 23.26
CA GLU A 288 -66.25 -19.21 23.50
C GLU A 288 -66.82 -19.77 24.81
N ASN A 289 -66.67 -21.08 25.06
CA ASN A 289 -67.15 -21.71 26.28
C ASN A 289 -66.42 -21.21 27.55
N LEU A 290 -65.10 -21.04 27.48
CA LEU A 290 -64.33 -20.44 28.58
C LEU A 290 -64.80 -19.01 28.91
N SER A 291 -65.08 -18.21 27.88
CA SER A 291 -65.60 -16.84 28.06
C SER A 291 -67.00 -16.83 28.70
N ARG A 292 -67.85 -17.79 28.33
CA ARG A 292 -69.19 -17.99 28.89
C ARG A 292 -69.10 -18.36 30.38
N LEU A 293 -68.23 -19.31 30.73
CA LEU A 293 -67.97 -19.70 32.13
C LEU A 293 -67.53 -18.50 32.99
N GLN A 294 -66.66 -17.65 32.45
CA GLN A 294 -66.18 -16.46 33.18
C GLN A 294 -67.32 -15.47 33.48
N ARG A 295 -68.23 -15.25 32.52
CA ARG A 295 -69.39 -14.36 32.70
C ARG A 295 -70.32 -14.86 33.82
N ILE A 296 -70.67 -16.14 33.78
CA ILE A 296 -71.60 -16.74 34.76
C ILE A 296 -70.99 -16.73 36.18
N ASN A 297 -69.67 -16.96 36.30
CA ASN A 297 -68.97 -16.87 37.59
C ASN A 297 -69.00 -15.46 38.19
N LEU A 298 -68.89 -14.40 37.36
CA LEU A 298 -69.01 -13.02 37.82
C LEU A 298 -70.43 -12.68 38.27
N GLU A 299 -71.44 -13.15 37.52
CA GLU A 299 -72.86 -13.00 37.89
C GLU A 299 -73.16 -13.67 39.24
N LEU A 300 -72.64 -14.89 39.46
CA LEU A 300 -72.80 -15.61 40.72
C LEU A 300 -72.24 -14.80 41.91
N LYS A 301 -71.03 -14.26 41.76
CA LYS A 301 -70.38 -13.46 42.81
C LYS A 301 -71.18 -12.19 43.15
N ASN A 302 -71.72 -11.50 42.14
CA ASN A 302 -72.53 -10.31 42.36
C ASN A 302 -73.82 -10.63 43.14
N LEU A 303 -74.48 -11.74 42.80
CA LEU A 303 -75.68 -12.20 43.51
C LEU A 303 -75.41 -12.53 44.99
N GLU A 304 -74.26 -13.15 45.29
CA GLU A 304 -73.84 -13.44 46.67
C GLU A 304 -73.59 -12.16 47.49
N GLU A 305 -72.97 -11.14 46.88
CA GLU A 305 -72.76 -9.84 47.53
C GLU A 305 -74.07 -9.06 47.75
N GLU A 306 -75.05 -9.19 46.86
CA GLU A 306 -76.39 -8.60 47.02
C GLU A 306 -77.20 -9.28 48.13
N GLU A 307 -77.17 -10.62 48.20
CA GLU A 307 -77.86 -11.38 49.25
C GLU A 307 -77.33 -10.99 50.64
N LYS A 308 -76.01 -10.87 50.78
CA LYS A 308 -75.37 -10.45 52.03
C LYS A 308 -75.82 -9.05 52.47
N ARG A 309 -75.85 -8.08 51.53
CA ARG A 309 -76.31 -6.70 51.80
C ARG A 309 -77.77 -6.64 52.24
N ALA A 310 -78.64 -7.44 51.62
CA ALA A 310 -80.05 -7.51 51.99
C ALA A 310 -80.25 -8.04 53.42
N ILE A 311 -79.55 -9.12 53.79
CA ILE A 311 -79.62 -9.72 55.13
C ILE A 311 -79.15 -8.73 56.22
N GLU A 312 -78.04 -8.01 55.98
CA GLU A 312 -77.54 -7.00 56.92
C GLU A 312 -78.53 -5.84 57.11
N SER A 313 -79.19 -5.39 56.03
CA SER A 313 -80.18 -4.32 56.08
C SER A 313 -81.45 -4.70 56.86
N ILE A 314 -81.93 -5.94 56.68
CA ILE A 314 -83.06 -6.48 57.46
C ILE A 314 -82.72 -6.48 58.95
N LYS A 315 -81.50 -6.93 59.31
CA LYS A 315 -81.05 -6.97 60.70
C LYS A 315 -81.04 -5.57 61.33
N GLN A 316 -80.45 -4.58 60.67
CA GLN A 316 -80.39 -3.20 61.17
C GLN A 316 -81.77 -2.57 61.39
N GLN A 317 -82.70 -2.76 60.44
CA GLN A 317 -84.06 -2.24 60.58
C GLN A 317 -84.84 -2.92 61.71
N SER A 318 -84.65 -4.24 61.89
CA SER A 318 -85.27 -4.98 63.00
C SER A 318 -84.79 -4.50 64.38
N GLU A 319 -83.52 -4.15 64.51
CA GLU A 319 -82.94 -3.59 65.75
C GLU A 319 -83.48 -2.19 66.03
N SER A 320 -83.56 -1.33 65.00
CA SER A 320 -84.16 0.01 65.14
C SER A 320 -85.63 -0.02 65.54
N LEU A 321 -86.36 -1.07 65.16
CA LEU A 321 -87.77 -1.22 65.52
C LEU A 321 -87.93 -1.56 67.00
N LYS A 322 -87.07 -2.44 67.53
CA LYS A 322 -87.02 -2.77 68.96
C LYS A 322 -86.74 -1.53 69.83
N THR A 323 -85.82 -0.66 69.40
CA THR A 323 -85.52 0.57 70.16
C THR A 323 -86.70 1.54 70.18
N ILE A 324 -87.39 1.71 69.06
CA ILE A 324 -88.58 2.58 68.97
C ILE A 324 -89.70 2.06 69.88
N ASP A 325 -89.89 0.74 69.96
CA ASP A 325 -90.91 0.16 70.85
C ASP A 325 -90.63 0.45 72.33
N ILE A 326 -89.36 0.35 72.75
CA ILE A 326 -88.95 0.71 74.11
C ILE A 326 -89.22 2.18 74.40
N ASP A 327 -88.88 3.08 73.47
CA ASP A 327 -89.09 4.52 73.64
C ASP A 327 -90.57 4.90 73.66
N MET A 328 -91.40 4.24 72.84
CA MET A 328 -92.86 4.42 72.87
C MET A 328 -93.47 4.02 74.22
N ASP A 329 -93.02 2.92 74.81
CA ASP A 329 -93.54 2.47 76.11
C ASP A 329 -93.10 3.41 77.24
N ARG A 330 -91.90 3.98 77.16
CA ARG A 330 -91.47 5.06 78.06
C ARG A 330 -92.38 6.28 77.96
N GLU A 331 -92.63 6.81 76.76
CA GLU A 331 -93.49 7.99 76.60
C GLU A 331 -94.93 7.74 77.08
N LYS A 332 -95.48 6.52 76.87
CA LYS A 332 -96.79 6.15 77.43
C LYS A 332 -96.81 6.20 78.97
N SER A 333 -95.75 5.72 79.63
CA SER A 333 -95.67 5.79 81.10
C SER A 333 -95.67 7.23 81.61
N ILE A 334 -94.92 8.12 80.95
CA ILE A 334 -94.85 9.54 81.28
C ILE A 334 -96.22 10.24 81.13
N ILE A 335 -96.97 9.91 80.07
CA ILE A 335 -98.34 10.40 79.85
C ILE A 335 -99.28 9.95 80.98
N ILE A 336 -99.18 8.69 81.41
CA ILE A 336 -100.01 8.14 82.49
C ILE A 336 -99.71 8.88 83.81
N ASP A 337 -98.44 9.02 84.16
CA ASP A 337 -98.00 9.67 85.40
C ASP A 337 -98.36 11.16 85.43
N SER A 338 -98.23 11.85 84.29
CA SER A 338 -98.59 13.27 84.18
C SER A 338 -100.08 13.50 84.36
N ASN A 339 -100.92 12.67 83.73
CA ASN A 339 -102.37 12.76 83.88
C ASN A 339 -102.85 12.45 85.31
N SER A 340 -102.22 11.45 85.96
CA SER A 340 -102.52 11.11 87.35
C SER A 340 -102.19 12.28 88.30
N ASN A 341 -101.02 12.89 88.14
CA ASN A 341 -100.60 14.03 88.96
C ASN A 341 -101.42 15.30 88.70
N ASP A 342 -101.74 15.61 87.44
CA ASP A 342 -102.64 16.73 87.09
C ASP A 342 -104.01 16.57 87.76
N LYS A 343 -104.58 15.35 87.75
CA LYS A 343 -105.86 15.07 88.41
C LYS A 343 -105.79 15.22 89.93
N ARG A 344 -104.76 14.64 90.56
CA ARG A 344 -104.54 14.73 92.02
C ARG A 344 -104.42 16.17 92.49
N LEU A 345 -103.63 16.98 91.77
CA LEU A 345 -103.42 18.40 92.10
C LEU A 345 -104.69 19.24 91.91
N LYS A 346 -105.52 18.94 90.90
CA LYS A 346 -106.82 19.60 90.71
C LYS A 346 -107.81 19.31 91.83
N GLU A 347 -107.84 18.07 92.32
CA GLU A 347 -108.66 17.67 93.47
C GLU A 347 -108.20 18.39 94.75
N GLU A 348 -106.89 18.40 95.03
CA GLU A 348 -106.31 19.14 96.18
C GLU A 348 -106.64 20.65 96.10
N LYS A 349 -106.54 21.27 94.90
CA LYS A 349 -106.93 22.67 94.69
C LYS A 349 -108.41 22.91 95.01
N LYS A 350 -109.29 22.01 94.56
CA LYS A 350 -110.74 22.12 94.75
C LYS A 350 -111.11 22.03 96.24
N GLU A 351 -110.52 21.07 96.96
CA GLU A 351 -110.73 20.93 98.40
C GLU A 351 -110.29 22.19 99.15
N LEU A 352 -109.10 22.73 98.84
CA LEU A 352 -108.60 23.96 99.47
C LEU A 352 -109.50 25.18 99.21
N LEU A 353 -110.05 25.32 98.01
CA LEU A 353 -111.03 26.38 97.67
C LEU A 353 -112.35 26.22 98.44
N GLU A 354 -112.85 24.99 98.60
CA GLU A 354 -114.04 24.72 99.41
C GLU A 354 -113.80 25.02 100.89
N PHE A 355 -112.64 24.66 101.43
CA PHE A 355 -112.26 25.02 102.80
C PHE A 355 -112.15 26.53 102.99
N GLU A 356 -111.61 27.25 102.00
CA GLU A 356 -111.47 28.70 102.06
C GLU A 356 -112.83 29.42 102.08
N SER A 357 -113.81 28.96 101.28
CA SER A 357 -115.16 29.54 101.31
C SER A 357 -115.89 29.32 102.64
N LYS A 358 -115.76 28.12 103.26
CA LYS A 358 -116.38 27.83 104.57
C LYS A 358 -115.76 28.65 105.71
N TYR A 359 -114.45 28.84 105.70
CA TYR A 359 -113.77 29.60 106.75
C TYR A 359 -114.00 31.12 106.63
N PHE A 360 -114.34 31.63 105.45
CA PHE A 360 -114.68 33.04 105.27
C PHE A 360 -115.88 33.47 106.12
N GLU A 361 -116.91 32.63 106.24
CA GLU A 361 -118.06 32.93 107.12
C GLU A 361 -117.68 32.86 108.61
N ILE A 362 -116.80 31.92 108.97
CA ILE A 362 -116.29 31.78 110.34
C ILE A 362 -115.43 32.98 110.73
N GLU A 363 -114.60 33.46 109.81
CA GLU A 363 -113.79 34.67 109.98
C GLU A 363 -114.68 35.90 110.20
N LYS A 364 -115.73 36.06 109.37
CA LYS A 364 -116.71 37.14 109.51
C LYS A 364 -117.47 37.09 110.84
N LYS A 365 -117.87 35.90 111.28
CA LYS A 365 -118.54 35.70 112.57
C LYS A 365 -117.60 35.97 113.74
N SER A 366 -116.34 35.55 113.63
CA SER A 366 -115.29 35.83 114.62
C SER A 366 -114.96 37.32 114.70
N ASP A 367 -115.08 38.09 113.61
CA ASP A 367 -114.96 39.56 113.64
C ASP A 367 -116.16 40.19 114.37
N GLN A 368 -117.39 39.69 114.15
CA GLN A 368 -118.60 40.19 114.81
C GLN A 368 -118.67 39.88 116.32
N ASP A 369 -118.30 38.66 116.71
CA ASP A 369 -118.26 38.24 118.11
C ASP A 369 -117.25 39.09 118.91
N LEU A 370 -116.09 39.40 118.30
CA LEU A 370 -115.09 40.28 118.89
C LEU A 370 -115.63 41.71 119.11
N GLU A 371 -116.36 42.28 118.14
CA GLU A 371 -116.99 43.59 118.30
C GLU A 371 -118.07 43.62 119.40
N SER A 372 -118.85 42.54 119.51
CA SER A 372 -119.87 42.38 120.55
C SER A 372 -119.26 42.40 121.94
N ASP A 373 -118.19 41.63 122.15
CA ASP A 373 -117.50 41.52 123.44
C ASP A 373 -116.86 42.85 123.86
N ILE A 374 -116.29 43.60 122.90
CA ILE A 374 -115.76 44.96 123.14
C ILE A 374 -116.85 45.90 123.66
N ARG A 375 -118.02 45.93 123.00
CA ARG A 375 -119.13 46.81 123.41
C ARG A 375 -119.68 46.46 124.78
N GLY A 376 -119.80 45.17 125.10
CA GLY A 376 -120.25 44.71 126.41
C GLY A 376 -119.32 45.17 127.54
N LEU A 377 -118.01 45.19 127.26
CA LEU A 377 -116.99 45.61 128.21
C LEU A 377 -117.06 47.12 128.52
N GLU A 378 -117.20 47.95 127.50
CA GLU A 378 -117.28 49.41 127.64
C GLU A 378 -118.52 49.87 128.42
N LEU A 379 -119.64 49.16 128.24
CA LEU A 379 -120.93 49.54 128.83
C LEU A 379 -120.96 49.31 130.34
N GLU A 380 -120.37 48.20 130.82
CA GLU A 380 -120.23 47.93 132.25
C GLU A 380 -119.14 48.79 132.92
N GLN A 381 -118.07 49.13 132.21
CA GLN A 381 -117.07 50.08 132.71
C GLN A 381 -117.68 51.47 132.98
N LYS A 382 -118.51 51.98 132.05
CA LYS A 382 -119.24 53.25 132.23
C LYS A 382 -120.18 53.23 133.43
N LYS A 383 -120.89 52.12 133.66
CA LYS A 383 -121.77 51.98 134.84
C LYS A 383 -120.96 52.08 136.14
N LEU A 384 -119.83 51.38 136.21
CA LEU A 384 -118.99 51.34 137.41
C LEU A 384 -118.40 52.73 137.74
N GLU A 385 -117.97 53.49 136.72
CA GLU A 385 -117.54 54.89 136.89
C GLU A 385 -118.64 55.78 137.47
N THR A 386 -119.88 55.67 136.96
CA THR A 386 -121.00 56.49 137.47
C THR A 386 -121.35 56.15 138.92
N THR A 387 -121.34 54.87 139.32
CA THR A 387 -121.60 54.46 140.70
C THR A 387 -120.47 54.85 141.65
N SER A 388 -119.21 54.81 141.19
CA SER A 388 -118.05 55.20 141.99
C SER A 388 -118.07 56.70 142.32
N ASN A 389 -118.41 57.56 141.35
CA ASN A 389 -118.44 59.01 141.55
C ASN A 389 -119.54 59.47 142.54
N LEU A 390 -120.64 58.73 142.66
CA LEU A 390 -121.77 59.05 143.54
C LEU A 390 -121.52 58.69 145.01
N LEU A 391 -120.61 57.74 145.26
CA LEU A 391 -120.17 57.35 146.61
C LEU A 391 -119.12 58.32 147.18
N ILE A 392 -118.23 58.82 146.32
CA ILE A 392 -117.17 59.77 146.68
C ILE A 392 -117.73 61.12 147.16
N SER A 393 -118.95 61.50 146.75
CA SER A 393 -119.64 62.71 147.22
C SER A 393 -120.25 62.62 148.63
N ASN A 394 -120.48 61.42 149.17
CA ASN A 394 -121.16 61.25 150.47
C ASN A 394 -120.22 61.02 151.66
N LEU A 395 -118.95 60.65 151.43
CA LEU A 395 -117.96 60.39 152.51
C LEU A 395 -117.22 61.65 153.03
N ASN A 396 -117.35 62.82 152.39
CA ASN A 396 -116.52 64.01 152.67
C ASN A 396 -117.28 65.32 153.04
N SER A 397 -118.51 65.27 153.54
CA SER A 397 -119.28 66.48 153.93
C SER A 397 -118.72 67.20 155.18
N SER A 398 -118.22 68.42 154.94
CA SER A 398 -117.41 69.36 155.75
C SER A 398 -117.98 69.83 157.11
N GLU A 399 -119.07 69.24 157.58
CA GLU A 399 -119.75 69.63 158.83
C GLU A 399 -119.18 68.88 160.06
N ASN A 400 -118.76 67.62 159.89
CA ASN A 400 -118.26 66.80 161.00
C ASN A 400 -116.84 67.20 161.47
N ILE A 401 -115.97 67.69 160.57
CA ILE A 401 -114.58 68.10 160.89
C ILE A 401 -114.56 69.37 161.76
N GLN A 402 -115.56 70.23 161.61
CA GLN A 402 -115.64 71.48 162.38
C GLN A 402 -115.91 71.21 163.87
N ILE A 403 -116.69 70.18 164.17
CA ILE A 403 -117.03 69.83 165.55
C ILE A 403 -115.79 69.29 166.30
N ILE A 404 -114.86 68.59 165.62
CA ILE A 404 -113.58 68.10 166.22
C ILE A 404 -112.60 69.25 166.50
N LYS A 405 -112.46 70.22 165.58
CA LYS A 405 -111.55 71.36 165.76
C LYS A 405 -111.91 72.22 166.96
N ASN A 406 -113.21 72.47 167.16
CA ASN A 406 -113.66 73.28 168.30
C ASN A 406 -113.42 72.58 169.64
N SER A 407 -113.57 71.25 169.70
CA SER A 407 -113.24 70.49 170.91
C SER A 407 -111.74 70.52 171.24
N LEU A 408 -110.89 70.59 170.22
CA LEU A 408 -109.44 70.74 170.38
C LEU A 408 -109.06 72.11 170.96
N ASP A 409 -109.66 73.20 170.47
CA ASP A 409 -109.44 74.55 171.01
C ASP A 409 -109.84 74.67 172.48
N GLU A 410 -110.93 74.01 172.88
CA GLU A 410 -111.37 73.98 174.28
C GLU A 410 -110.35 73.24 175.17
N ILE A 411 -109.71 72.19 174.66
CA ILE A 411 -108.64 71.46 175.37
C ILE A 411 -107.33 72.28 175.40
N GLU A 412 -107.01 73.07 174.39
CA GLU A 412 -105.79 73.91 174.36
C GLU A 412 -105.85 75.10 175.33
N ASN A 413 -107.00 75.75 175.43
CA ASN A 413 -107.22 76.74 176.48
C ASN A 413 -107.09 76.12 177.87
N SER A 414 -107.49 74.85 178.07
CA SER A 414 -107.28 74.19 179.36
C SER A 414 -105.80 73.88 179.66
N LYS A 415 -104.99 73.56 178.63
CA LYS A 415 -103.56 73.29 178.83
C LYS A 415 -102.77 74.58 179.10
N LYS A 416 -103.16 75.71 178.47
CA LYS A 416 -102.62 77.05 178.76
C LYS A 416 -102.98 77.50 180.17
N LEU A 417 -104.14 77.10 180.68
CA LEU A 417 -104.54 77.36 182.06
C LEU A 417 -103.68 76.63 183.11
N MET A 418 -103.22 75.40 182.88
CA MET A 418 -102.37 74.68 183.86
C MET A 418 -100.90 75.14 183.87
N LEU A 419 -100.35 75.60 182.74
CA LEU A 419 -98.94 76.01 182.63
C LEU A 419 -98.61 77.26 183.49
N ASP A 420 -99.61 78.09 183.81
CA ASP A 420 -99.51 79.22 184.77
C ASP A 420 -99.58 78.82 186.27
N ASN A 421 -99.95 77.58 186.63
CA ASN A 421 -100.30 77.08 187.99
C ASN A 421 -101.75 77.27 188.48
N ASN A 422 -102.71 77.51 187.60
CA ASN A 422 -104.10 77.48 188.00
C ASN A 422 -104.76 76.15 187.61
N ILE A 423 -105.41 75.46 188.54
CA ILE A 423 -105.97 74.12 188.29
C ILE A 423 -107.50 74.12 188.18
N ASN A 424 -108.22 74.99 188.90
CA ASN A 424 -109.67 74.85 188.97
C ASN A 424 -110.42 75.24 187.68
N GLU A 425 -109.94 76.18 186.85
CA GLU A 425 -110.64 76.69 185.64
C GLU A 425 -110.63 75.68 184.48
N ALA A 426 -109.69 74.74 184.54
CA ALA A 426 -109.60 73.63 183.60
C ALA A 426 -110.81 72.69 183.70
N SER A 427 -111.30 72.44 184.92
CA SER A 427 -112.30 71.38 185.14
C SER A 427 -113.64 71.64 184.42
N LYS A 428 -114.09 72.90 184.29
CA LYS A 428 -115.39 73.23 183.65
C LYS A 428 -115.41 73.07 182.13
N LEU A 429 -114.29 73.38 181.51
CA LEU A 429 -114.18 73.25 180.06
C LEU A 429 -114.34 71.80 179.64
N MET A 430 -113.91 70.86 180.48
CA MET A 430 -113.97 69.45 180.15
C MET A 430 -115.39 68.92 179.99
N ASP A 431 -116.31 69.24 180.90
CA ASP A 431 -117.64 68.64 180.84
C ASP A 431 -118.46 69.10 179.62
N ASN A 432 -118.32 70.36 179.21
CA ASN A 432 -119.04 70.88 178.05
C ASN A 432 -118.62 70.18 176.74
N CYS A 433 -117.33 69.82 176.62
CA CYS A 433 -116.82 68.97 175.54
C CYS A 433 -117.42 67.54 175.59
N ILE A 434 -117.55 66.95 176.79
CA ILE A 434 -118.12 65.59 176.99
C ILE A 434 -119.56 65.49 176.43
N ASN A 435 -120.37 66.54 176.54
CA ASN A 435 -121.75 66.53 176.00
C ASN A 435 -121.80 66.58 174.47
N LYS A 436 -121.04 67.49 173.86
CA LYS A 436 -120.95 67.56 172.39
C LYS A 436 -120.48 66.22 171.80
N LEU A 437 -119.58 65.53 172.50
CA LEU A 437 -119.01 64.27 172.03
C LEU A 437 -120.02 63.11 171.99
N LYS A 438 -120.85 62.92 173.03
CA LYS A 438 -121.88 61.87 173.01
C LYS A 438 -122.86 62.02 171.84
N ASP A 439 -123.23 63.26 171.52
CA ASP A 439 -124.20 63.56 170.44
C ASP A 439 -123.66 63.23 169.05
N LEU A 440 -122.33 63.30 168.84
CA LEU A 440 -121.68 62.84 167.59
C LEU A 440 -121.59 61.31 167.53
N LEU A 441 -121.38 60.66 168.69
CA LEU A 441 -121.31 59.21 168.83
C LEU A 441 -122.63 58.55 168.37
N LEU A 442 -123.77 59.20 168.62
CA LEU A 442 -125.07 58.76 168.11
C LEU A 442 -125.24 58.85 166.59
N LYS A 443 -124.56 59.80 165.93
CA LYS A 443 -124.57 59.84 164.46
C LYS A 443 -123.73 58.71 163.84
N PHE A 444 -122.64 58.31 164.49
CA PHE A 444 -121.72 57.31 163.94
C PHE A 444 -122.28 55.88 163.94
N GLU A 445 -123.10 55.54 164.93
CA GLU A 445 -123.66 54.19 165.01
C GLU A 445 -124.66 53.85 163.89
N ASN A 446 -125.24 54.83 163.17
CA ASN A 446 -126.25 54.55 162.15
C ASN A 446 -125.75 54.41 160.70
N PHE A 447 -124.50 54.77 160.37
CA PHE A 447 -124.03 54.71 158.96
C PHE A 447 -123.27 53.41 158.62
N SER A 448 -123.08 52.51 159.58
CA SER A 448 -122.31 51.27 159.44
C SER A 448 -123.06 50.11 158.78
N GLU A 449 -124.38 50.17 158.53
CA GLU A 449 -125.09 49.01 157.95
C GLU A 449 -126.08 49.31 156.80
N LYS A 450 -125.72 48.75 155.62
CA LYS A 450 -126.54 48.28 154.47
C LYS A 450 -126.91 49.24 153.31
N LYS A 451 -126.05 49.30 152.26
CA LYS A 451 -126.41 49.13 150.81
C LYS A 451 -125.29 49.41 149.76
N GLY A 452 -124.35 50.32 149.99
CA GLY A 452 -123.48 50.83 148.91
C GLY A 452 -122.27 49.97 148.49
N ILE A 453 -121.74 49.10 149.35
CA ILE A 453 -120.48 48.37 149.10
C ILE A 453 -120.69 47.07 148.30
N GLU A 454 -121.87 46.44 148.37
CA GLU A 454 -122.17 45.22 147.63
C GLU A 454 -122.25 45.46 146.10
N GLU A 455 -122.89 46.56 145.66
CA GLU A 455 -123.07 46.88 144.22
C GLU A 455 -121.75 47.13 143.47
N ILE A 456 -120.74 47.71 144.13
CA ILE A 456 -119.42 47.94 143.53
C ILE A 456 -118.64 46.62 143.39
N SER A 457 -118.76 45.71 144.36
CA SER A 457 -118.10 44.39 144.28
C SER A 457 -118.65 43.54 143.14
N GLU A 458 -119.95 43.67 142.87
CA GLU A 458 -120.66 42.88 141.86
C GLU A 458 -120.34 43.35 140.43
N SER A 459 -120.26 44.66 140.22
CA SER A 459 -119.86 45.24 138.93
C SER A 459 -118.40 44.95 138.57
N ASN A 460 -117.49 44.95 139.55
CA ASN A 460 -116.07 44.61 139.31
C ASN A 460 -115.89 43.13 138.92
N LYS A 461 -116.67 42.21 139.50
CA LYS A 461 -116.67 40.79 139.07
C LYS A 461 -117.14 40.64 137.63
N LYS A 462 -118.16 41.39 137.20
CA LYS A 462 -118.67 41.37 135.81
C LYS A 462 -117.63 41.87 134.81
N ILE A 463 -116.93 42.96 135.10
CA ILE A 463 -115.89 43.51 134.19
C ILE A 463 -114.74 42.52 134.00
N LYS A 464 -114.27 41.86 135.07
CA LYS A 464 -113.17 40.87 134.98
C LYS A 464 -113.55 39.68 134.09
N ASN A 465 -114.80 39.22 134.14
CA ASN A 465 -115.29 38.17 133.26
C ASN A 465 -115.36 38.61 131.80
N LEU A 466 -115.83 39.84 131.54
CA LEU A 466 -115.88 40.38 130.18
C LEU A 466 -114.46 40.59 129.59
N GLN A 467 -113.46 40.95 130.40
CA GLN A 467 -112.08 41.14 129.92
C GLN A 467 -111.45 39.83 129.47
N ASN A 468 -111.72 38.73 130.18
CA ASN A 468 -111.28 37.40 129.79
C ASN A 468 -111.95 36.93 128.49
N LEU A 469 -113.23 37.24 128.30
CA LEU A 469 -113.96 36.94 127.06
C LEU A 469 -113.34 37.67 125.86
N TYR A 470 -113.12 38.98 125.97
CA TYR A 470 -112.46 39.77 124.91
C TYR A 470 -111.09 39.23 124.49
N ALA A 471 -110.21 38.93 125.46
CA ALA A 471 -108.88 38.40 125.16
C ALA A 471 -108.93 37.05 124.42
N SER A 472 -109.90 36.20 124.77
CA SER A 472 -110.11 34.91 124.11
C SER A 472 -110.61 35.06 122.67
N SER A 473 -111.52 36.01 122.43
CA SER A 473 -112.07 36.30 121.11
C SER A 473 -111.00 36.89 120.16
N LEU A 474 -110.09 37.75 120.66
CA LEU A 474 -109.04 38.39 119.85
C LEU A 474 -108.01 37.38 119.31
N SER A 475 -107.53 36.48 120.18
CA SER A 475 -106.56 35.45 119.81
C SER A 475 -107.12 34.50 118.75
N LYS A 476 -108.40 34.14 118.90
CA LYS A 476 -109.10 33.26 117.94
C LYS A 476 -109.19 33.88 116.55
N ASN A 477 -109.46 35.19 116.47
CA ASN A 477 -109.56 35.92 115.21
C ASN A 477 -108.23 35.95 114.43
N GLN A 478 -107.14 36.31 115.11
CA GLN A 478 -105.81 36.42 114.48
C GLN A 478 -105.31 35.08 113.93
N SER A 479 -105.60 33.97 114.61
CA SER A 479 -105.23 32.62 114.15
C SER A 479 -105.93 32.27 112.84
N ILE A 480 -107.22 32.59 112.72
CA ILE A 480 -108.02 32.28 111.51
C ILE A 480 -107.50 33.05 110.29
N LYS A 481 -107.14 34.34 110.46
CA LYS A 481 -106.60 35.19 109.38
C LYS A 481 -105.28 34.66 108.81
N ASN A 482 -104.34 34.28 109.67
CA ASN A 482 -103.03 33.77 109.22
C ASN A 482 -103.14 32.44 108.47
N GLU A 483 -104.06 31.56 108.86
CA GLU A 483 -104.30 30.32 108.12
C GLU A 483 -104.91 30.55 106.74
N GLY A 484 -105.75 31.58 106.57
CA GLY A 484 -106.29 31.97 105.27
C GLY A 484 -105.21 32.33 104.26
N ILE A 485 -104.20 33.10 104.66
CA ILE A 485 -103.09 33.53 103.78
C ILE A 485 -102.29 32.34 103.26
N LYS A 486 -101.94 31.37 104.12
CA LYS A 486 -101.19 30.17 103.72
C LYS A 486 -101.94 29.29 102.72
N ARG A 487 -103.26 29.22 102.83
CA ARG A 487 -104.10 28.45 101.90
C ARG A 487 -104.10 29.07 100.49
N LYS A 488 -104.19 30.41 100.39
CA LYS A 488 -104.09 31.13 99.10
C LYS A 488 -102.75 30.89 98.39
N GLU A 489 -101.64 30.92 99.13
CA GLU A 489 -100.31 30.62 98.56
C GLU A 489 -100.20 29.18 98.04
N ARG A 490 -100.75 28.19 98.77
CA ARG A 490 -100.75 26.79 98.33
C ARG A 490 -101.58 26.60 97.06
N ILE A 491 -102.74 27.25 96.96
CA ILE A 491 -103.60 27.21 95.75
C ILE A 491 -102.85 27.72 94.52
N TYR A 492 -102.09 28.81 94.65
CA TYR A 492 -101.29 29.37 93.56
C TYR A 492 -100.17 28.41 93.12
N ASN A 493 -99.45 27.80 94.06
CA ASN A 493 -98.37 26.86 93.74
C ASN A 493 -98.91 25.61 93.01
N ILE A 494 -100.03 25.06 93.47
CA ILE A 494 -100.70 23.92 92.83
C ILE A 494 -101.09 24.25 91.38
N GLU A 495 -101.53 25.47 91.10
CA GLU A 495 -101.86 25.92 89.73
C GLU A 495 -100.65 25.93 88.82
N SER A 496 -99.50 26.39 89.31
CA SER A 496 -98.24 26.34 88.55
C SER A 496 -97.73 24.92 88.30
N GLU A 497 -97.95 24.00 89.25
CA GLU A 497 -97.59 22.58 89.10
C GLU A 497 -98.47 21.87 88.07
N ILE A 498 -99.78 22.14 88.09
CA ILE A 498 -100.75 21.64 87.11
C ILE A 498 -100.31 21.99 85.69
N ASP A 499 -99.93 23.24 85.43
CA ASP A 499 -99.53 23.66 84.08
C ASP A 499 -98.22 23.03 83.61
N ARG A 500 -97.28 22.74 84.53
CA ARG A 500 -96.07 21.97 84.21
C ARG A 500 -96.40 20.54 83.78
N TRP A 501 -97.29 19.86 84.50
CA TRP A 501 -97.71 18.49 84.17
C TRP A 501 -98.49 18.43 82.86
N LYS A 502 -99.35 19.42 82.57
CA LYS A 502 -100.02 19.52 81.26
C LYS A 502 -99.05 19.70 80.11
N ASN A 503 -98.05 20.57 80.26
CA ASN A 503 -97.04 20.79 79.22
C ASN A 503 -96.21 19.53 78.97
N LEU A 504 -95.83 18.82 80.04
CA LEU A 504 -95.10 17.56 79.94
C LEU A 504 -95.94 16.49 79.22
N ASN A 505 -97.22 16.36 79.58
CA ASN A 505 -98.16 15.45 78.91
C ASN A 505 -98.30 15.77 77.41
N SER A 506 -98.49 17.05 77.06
CA SER A 506 -98.62 17.48 75.67
C SER A 506 -97.38 17.18 74.82
N ASN A 507 -96.18 17.33 75.39
CA ASN A 507 -94.93 17.03 74.69
C ASN A 507 -94.74 15.52 74.49
N SER A 508 -95.01 14.71 75.53
CA SER A 508 -94.92 13.25 75.42
C SER A 508 -95.95 12.67 74.45
N GLU A 509 -97.15 13.24 74.35
CA GLU A 509 -98.15 12.84 73.34
C GLU A 509 -97.67 13.09 71.91
N LYS A 510 -97.02 14.25 71.66
CA LYS A 510 -96.40 14.55 70.36
C LYS A 510 -95.28 13.57 70.03
N MET A 511 -94.36 13.33 70.99
CA MET A 511 -93.26 12.40 70.81
C MET A 511 -93.74 10.97 70.51
N LEU A 512 -94.79 10.52 71.22
CA LEU A 512 -95.41 9.22 70.98
C LEU A 512 -96.01 9.12 69.56
N SER A 513 -96.59 10.21 69.04
CA SER A 513 -97.13 10.25 67.67
C SER A 513 -96.04 10.17 66.60
N GLU A 514 -94.90 10.83 66.80
CA GLU A 514 -93.75 10.78 65.91
C GLU A 514 -93.10 9.39 65.90
N LEU A 515 -92.92 8.78 67.07
CA LEU A 515 -92.40 7.42 67.21
C LEU A 515 -93.32 6.39 66.52
N LYS A 516 -94.64 6.53 66.64
CA LYS A 516 -95.61 5.70 65.90
C LYS A 516 -95.45 5.82 64.37
N SER A 517 -95.33 7.04 63.86
CA SER A 517 -95.11 7.29 62.43
C SER A 517 -93.81 6.65 61.94
N ARG A 518 -92.73 6.80 62.72
CA ARG A 518 -91.43 6.20 62.41
C ARG A 518 -91.46 4.67 62.42
N LYS A 519 -92.16 4.07 63.40
CA LYS A 519 -92.37 2.62 63.49
C LYS A 519 -93.04 2.07 62.23
N ASN A 520 -94.12 2.70 61.77
CA ASN A 520 -94.87 2.25 60.60
C ASN A 520 -94.01 2.27 59.32
N LYS A 521 -93.20 3.31 59.12
CA LYS A 521 -92.28 3.38 57.96
C LYS A 521 -91.24 2.26 57.96
N ILE A 522 -90.72 1.88 59.12
CA ILE A 522 -89.73 0.79 59.23
C ILE A 522 -90.41 -0.56 58.97
N LEU A 523 -91.65 -0.76 59.44
CA LEU A 523 -92.44 -1.97 59.16
C LEU A 523 -92.71 -2.15 57.65
N GLU A 524 -93.08 -1.08 56.94
CA GLU A 524 -93.28 -1.12 55.49
C GLU A 524 -91.98 -1.53 54.76
N ASN A 525 -90.85 -0.91 55.12
CA ASN A 525 -89.55 -1.22 54.51
C ASN A 525 -89.11 -2.68 54.78
N LEU A 526 -89.30 -3.18 56.00
CA LEU A 526 -89.00 -4.57 56.35
C LEU A 526 -89.80 -5.56 55.50
N SER A 527 -91.09 -5.30 55.26
CA SER A 527 -91.96 -6.18 54.47
C SER A 527 -91.51 -6.37 53.01
N VAL A 528 -90.82 -5.37 52.45
CA VAL A 528 -90.23 -5.42 51.11
C VAL A 528 -88.89 -6.15 51.14
N LEU A 529 -88.04 -5.83 52.11
CA LEU A 529 -86.69 -6.40 52.23
C LEU A 529 -86.73 -7.89 52.55
N GLU A 530 -87.67 -8.38 53.36
CA GLU A 530 -87.78 -9.79 53.74
C GLU A 530 -88.00 -10.74 52.55
N LYS A 531 -88.53 -10.25 51.42
CA LYS A 531 -88.75 -11.05 50.21
C LYS A 531 -87.51 -11.16 49.30
N GLN A 532 -86.54 -10.25 49.43
CA GLN A 532 -85.38 -10.19 48.54
C GLN A 532 -84.42 -11.39 48.65
N PRO A 533 -84.07 -11.92 49.85
CA PRO A 533 -83.16 -13.06 49.97
C PRO A 533 -83.65 -14.31 49.24
N GLN A 534 -84.96 -14.57 49.25
CA GLN A 534 -85.54 -15.72 48.56
C GLN A 534 -85.40 -15.63 47.04
N ILE A 535 -85.61 -14.43 46.47
CA ILE A 535 -85.47 -14.18 45.04
C ILE A 535 -84.02 -14.36 44.60
N LEU A 536 -83.08 -13.80 45.37
CA LEU A 536 -81.64 -13.90 45.10
C LEU A 536 -81.13 -15.35 45.21
N ALA A 537 -81.65 -16.14 46.15
CA ALA A 537 -81.30 -17.55 46.30
C ALA A 537 -81.72 -18.41 45.09
N VAL A 538 -82.87 -18.13 44.47
CA VAL A 538 -83.33 -18.82 43.24
C VAL A 538 -82.41 -18.49 42.06
N SER A 539 -82.09 -17.22 41.85
CA SER A 539 -81.18 -16.79 40.79
C SER A 539 -79.78 -17.37 40.97
N ARG A 540 -79.27 -17.45 42.21
CA ARG A 540 -77.99 -18.12 42.53
C ARG A 540 -78.00 -19.58 42.13
N GLY A 541 -79.09 -20.30 42.43
CA GLY A 541 -79.27 -21.70 42.04
C GLY A 541 -79.17 -21.92 40.53
N GLN A 542 -79.80 -21.04 39.74
CA GLN A 542 -79.74 -21.09 38.28
C GLN A 542 -78.31 -20.85 37.75
N SER A 543 -77.58 -19.89 38.30
CA SER A 543 -76.19 -19.64 37.90
C SER A 543 -75.26 -20.81 38.22
N ILE A 544 -75.44 -21.48 39.37
CA ILE A 544 -74.67 -22.67 39.74
C ILE A 544 -74.92 -23.84 38.77
N GLU A 545 -76.18 -24.04 38.35
CA GLU A 545 -76.52 -25.09 37.39
C GLU A 545 -75.94 -24.81 36.00
N ASN A 546 -75.97 -23.54 35.56
CA ASN A 546 -75.35 -23.09 34.32
C ASN A 546 -73.82 -23.23 34.32
N ILE A 547 -73.15 -23.06 35.46
CA ILE A 547 -71.71 -23.33 35.59
C ILE A 547 -71.44 -24.82 35.38
N LYS A 548 -72.19 -25.71 36.05
CA LYS A 548 -72.00 -27.17 35.92
C LYS A 548 -72.18 -27.67 34.49
N SER A 549 -73.16 -27.13 33.76
CA SER A 549 -73.39 -27.52 32.35
C SER A 549 -72.25 -27.05 31.45
N ALA A 550 -71.79 -25.81 31.60
CA ALA A 550 -70.69 -25.25 30.82
C ALA A 550 -69.33 -25.91 31.15
N GLU A 551 -69.07 -26.29 32.40
CA GLU A 551 -67.88 -27.06 32.80
C GLU A 551 -67.85 -28.45 32.13
N LYS A 552 -69.00 -29.13 32.05
CA LYS A 552 -69.10 -30.41 31.35
C LYS A 552 -68.82 -30.24 29.85
N GLU A 553 -69.38 -29.22 29.21
CA GLU A 553 -69.08 -28.89 27.82
C GLU A 553 -67.58 -28.61 27.59
N LYS A 554 -66.92 -27.90 28.53
CA LYS A 554 -65.48 -27.61 28.47
C LYS A 554 -64.67 -28.90 28.43
N THR A 555 -64.93 -29.82 29.36
CA THR A 555 -64.16 -31.08 29.45
C THR A 555 -64.27 -31.94 28.18
N ASN A 556 -65.45 -31.94 27.54
CA ASN A 556 -65.66 -32.65 26.28
C ASN A 556 -64.87 -32.02 25.12
N ILE A 557 -64.95 -30.69 24.97
CA ILE A 557 -64.24 -29.95 23.92
C ILE A 557 -62.72 -30.09 24.10
N GLU A 558 -62.21 -29.99 25.33
CA GLU A 558 -60.78 -30.19 25.63
C GLU A 558 -60.31 -31.60 25.27
N SER A 559 -61.11 -32.63 25.54
CA SER A 559 -60.76 -34.01 25.17
C SER A 559 -60.70 -34.21 23.65
N GLU A 560 -61.60 -33.61 22.88
CA GLU A 560 -61.61 -33.70 21.42
C GLU A 560 -60.44 -32.90 20.81
N LEU A 561 -60.17 -31.71 21.36
CA LEU A 561 -59.07 -30.85 20.94
C LEU A 561 -57.72 -31.55 21.11
N ASN A 562 -57.47 -32.16 22.27
CA ASN A 562 -56.21 -32.85 22.55
C ASN A 562 -55.93 -34.00 21.58
N LYS A 563 -56.96 -34.80 21.25
CA LYS A 563 -56.83 -35.90 20.27
C LYS A 563 -56.49 -35.39 18.87
N ALA A 564 -57.13 -34.31 18.44
CA ALA A 564 -56.88 -33.71 17.14
C ALA A 564 -55.48 -33.05 17.08
N GLU A 565 -55.03 -32.42 18.17
CA GLU A 565 -53.67 -31.85 18.27
C GLU A 565 -52.58 -32.93 18.26
N GLU A 566 -52.81 -34.08 18.87
CA GLU A 566 -51.87 -35.20 18.84
C GLU A 566 -51.65 -35.71 17.41
N ILE A 567 -52.72 -35.92 16.64
CA ILE A 567 -52.68 -36.35 15.23
C ILE A 567 -51.97 -35.30 14.36
N PHE A 568 -52.31 -34.02 14.53
CA PHE A 568 -51.65 -32.91 13.83
C PHE A 568 -50.13 -32.88 14.09
N ASN A 569 -49.72 -33.04 15.35
CA ASN A 569 -48.31 -33.05 15.74
C ASN A 569 -47.56 -34.26 15.20
N GLN A 570 -48.19 -35.44 15.14
CA GLN A 570 -47.60 -36.63 14.52
C GLN A 570 -47.30 -36.42 13.03
N HIS A 571 -48.25 -35.88 12.26
CA HIS A 571 -48.03 -35.58 10.84
C HIS A 571 -46.95 -34.51 10.62
N ASN A 572 -46.89 -33.50 11.50
CA ASN A 572 -45.87 -32.46 11.43
C ASN A 572 -44.45 -33.01 11.71
N ASN A 573 -44.33 -33.94 12.68
CA ASN A 573 -43.07 -34.65 12.93
C ASN A 573 -42.66 -35.52 11.75
N ASN A 574 -43.60 -36.22 11.11
CA ASN A 574 -43.31 -37.01 9.91
C ASN A 574 -42.85 -36.12 8.74
N LEU A 575 -43.52 -34.98 8.51
CA LEU A 575 -43.09 -34.00 7.50
C LEU A 575 -41.65 -33.53 7.75
N LYS A 576 -41.31 -33.22 9.00
CA LYS A 576 -39.96 -32.81 9.39
C LYS A 576 -38.92 -33.89 9.08
N ASN A 577 -39.20 -35.15 9.43
CA ASN A 577 -38.31 -36.28 9.14
C ASN A 577 -38.08 -36.47 7.63
N VAL A 578 -39.12 -36.33 6.80
CA VAL A 578 -38.98 -36.42 5.33
C VAL A 578 -38.17 -35.24 4.78
N GLN A 579 -38.38 -34.03 5.29
CA GLN A 579 -37.61 -32.84 4.91
C GLN A 579 -36.12 -32.96 5.26
N GLU A 580 -35.79 -33.49 6.45
CA GLU A 580 -34.41 -33.76 6.85
C GLU A 580 -33.74 -34.77 5.91
N LYS A 581 -34.41 -35.89 5.60
CA LYS A 581 -33.91 -36.86 4.60
C LYS A 581 -33.69 -36.19 3.24
N MET A 582 -34.64 -35.40 2.76
CA MET A 582 -34.54 -34.69 1.48
C MET A 582 -33.34 -33.73 1.45
N MET A 583 -33.06 -33.06 2.56
CA MET A 583 -31.91 -32.15 2.67
C MET A 583 -30.59 -32.91 2.54
N THR A 584 -30.45 -34.07 3.19
CA THR A 584 -29.21 -34.88 3.10
C THR A 584 -28.96 -35.40 1.67
N ILE A 585 -30.00 -35.83 0.96
CA ILE A 585 -29.86 -36.29 -0.44
C ILE A 585 -29.56 -35.12 -1.38
N ARG A 586 -30.18 -33.95 -1.16
CA ARG A 586 -29.83 -32.73 -1.92
C ARG A 586 -28.37 -32.33 -1.73
N GLU A 587 -27.84 -32.45 -0.52
CA GLU A 587 -26.42 -32.17 -0.27
C GLU A 587 -25.52 -33.16 -1.01
N LYS A 588 -25.83 -34.47 -0.98
CA LYS A 588 -25.10 -35.48 -1.77
C LYS A 588 -25.14 -35.16 -3.26
N ARG A 589 -26.31 -34.80 -3.80
CA ARG A 589 -26.48 -34.41 -5.21
C ARG A 589 -25.65 -33.18 -5.56
N ALA A 590 -25.67 -32.14 -4.73
CA ALA A 590 -24.88 -30.93 -4.96
C ALA A 590 -23.37 -31.22 -4.99
N ARG A 591 -22.88 -32.11 -4.11
CA ARG A 591 -21.49 -32.58 -4.12
C ARG A 591 -21.18 -33.32 -5.42
N SER A 592 -22.08 -34.21 -5.87
CA SER A 592 -21.93 -34.99 -7.11
C SER A 592 -21.92 -34.11 -8.38
N ILE A 593 -22.72 -33.04 -8.42
CA ILE A 593 -22.70 -32.07 -9.51
C ILE A 593 -21.34 -31.34 -9.56
N ALA A 594 -20.83 -30.91 -8.41
CA ALA A 594 -19.54 -30.22 -8.34
C ALA A 594 -18.36 -31.13 -8.74
N THR A 595 -18.39 -32.41 -8.35
CA THR A 595 -17.39 -33.40 -8.79
C THR A 595 -17.47 -33.64 -10.30
N LEU A 596 -18.68 -33.78 -10.87
CA LEU A 596 -18.88 -33.91 -12.31
C LEU A 596 -18.32 -32.73 -13.10
N GLU A 597 -18.58 -31.50 -12.67
CA GLU A 597 -18.03 -30.30 -13.32
C GLU A 597 -16.50 -30.29 -13.24
N GLY A 598 -15.93 -30.66 -12.09
CA GLY A 598 -14.49 -30.79 -11.90
C GLY A 598 -13.85 -31.82 -12.83
N LEU A 599 -14.47 -33.00 -12.97
CA LEU A 599 -13.99 -34.07 -13.85
C LEU A 599 -14.08 -33.68 -15.33
N LYS A 600 -15.19 -33.07 -15.76
CA LYS A 600 -15.35 -32.55 -17.13
C LYS A 600 -14.29 -31.50 -17.47
N LYS A 601 -13.98 -30.61 -16.53
CA LYS A 601 -12.92 -29.62 -16.70
C LYS A 601 -11.54 -30.28 -16.83
N ARG A 602 -11.19 -31.21 -15.95
CA ARG A 602 -9.92 -31.96 -16.03
C ARG A 602 -9.77 -32.69 -17.37
N ARG A 603 -10.86 -33.26 -17.88
CA ARG A 603 -10.89 -33.89 -19.21
C ARG A 603 -10.57 -32.90 -20.33
N LEU A 604 -11.18 -31.70 -20.30
CA LEU A 604 -10.89 -30.63 -21.27
C LEU A 604 -9.43 -30.15 -21.18
N ASP A 605 -8.93 -29.91 -19.96
CA ASP A 605 -7.55 -29.48 -19.72
C ASP A 605 -6.55 -30.54 -20.26
N LEU A 606 -6.86 -31.82 -20.09
CA LEU A 606 -6.05 -32.92 -20.63
C LEU A 606 -6.05 -32.94 -22.16
N LEU A 607 -7.21 -32.71 -22.79
CA LEU A 607 -7.32 -32.59 -24.25
C LEU A 607 -6.53 -31.40 -24.82
N GLU A 608 -6.57 -30.25 -24.16
CA GLU A 608 -5.75 -29.10 -24.54
C GLU A 608 -4.25 -29.43 -24.44
N ARG A 609 -3.84 -30.11 -23.36
CA ARG A 609 -2.45 -30.53 -23.17
C ARG A 609 -1.99 -31.53 -24.23
N ILE A 610 -2.83 -32.50 -24.60
CA ILE A 610 -2.55 -33.44 -25.70
C ILE A 610 -2.31 -32.68 -27.01
N ASN A 611 -3.12 -31.66 -27.29
CA ASN A 611 -2.97 -30.84 -28.48
C ASN A 611 -1.66 -30.04 -28.45
N GLN A 612 -1.35 -29.37 -27.34
CA GLN A 612 -0.13 -28.56 -27.20
C GLN A 612 1.17 -29.38 -27.21
N ASP A 613 1.21 -30.50 -26.48
CA ASP A 613 2.44 -31.30 -26.30
C ASP A 613 2.70 -32.22 -27.50
N LEU A 614 1.65 -32.77 -28.12
CA LEU A 614 1.76 -33.83 -29.13
C LEU A 614 1.18 -33.46 -30.50
N ASN A 615 0.47 -32.33 -30.65
CA ASN A 615 -0.29 -31.97 -31.85
C ASN A 615 -1.29 -33.07 -32.29
N LEU A 616 -1.87 -33.78 -31.32
CA LEU A 616 -2.85 -34.83 -31.55
C LEU A 616 -4.24 -34.41 -31.09
N THR A 617 -5.25 -35.03 -31.67
CA THR A 617 -6.66 -34.89 -31.28
C THR A 617 -7.14 -36.18 -30.60
N GLU A 618 -8.28 -36.11 -29.92
CA GLU A 618 -8.90 -37.25 -29.23
C GLU A 618 -9.05 -38.50 -30.12
N PHE A 619 -9.34 -38.32 -31.41
CA PHE A 619 -9.52 -39.42 -32.36
C PHE A 619 -8.19 -40.06 -32.78
N ASN A 620 -7.12 -39.29 -32.85
CA ASN A 620 -5.84 -39.75 -33.38
C ASN A 620 -4.88 -40.24 -32.28
N ILE A 621 -5.16 -39.92 -31.02
CA ILE A 621 -4.25 -40.24 -29.91
C ILE A 621 -4.04 -41.75 -29.74
N PHE A 622 -5.10 -42.54 -29.91
CA PHE A 622 -5.01 -43.99 -29.80
C PHE A 622 -4.23 -44.60 -30.96
N GLU A 623 -4.51 -44.18 -32.20
CA GLU A 623 -3.83 -44.66 -33.41
C GLU A 623 -2.33 -44.36 -33.42
N THR A 624 -1.93 -43.23 -32.81
CA THR A 624 -0.53 -42.80 -32.75
C THR A 624 0.22 -43.36 -31.53
N SER A 625 -0.48 -44.00 -30.60
CA SER A 625 0.10 -44.53 -29.36
C SER A 625 0.83 -45.85 -29.55
N ASP A 626 1.67 -46.21 -28.58
CA ASP A 626 2.29 -47.54 -28.49
C ASP A 626 1.32 -48.64 -28.03
N LEU A 627 0.06 -48.27 -27.71
CA LEU A 627 -1.00 -49.16 -27.29
C LEU A 627 -1.89 -49.62 -28.45
N PHE A 628 -1.70 -49.06 -29.65
CA PHE A 628 -2.45 -49.43 -30.84
C PHE A 628 -2.22 -50.92 -31.19
N GLY A 629 -3.30 -51.71 -31.20
CA GLY A 629 -3.26 -53.13 -31.52
C GLY A 629 -3.00 -54.08 -30.34
N ASN A 630 -2.88 -53.59 -29.10
CA ASN A 630 -2.83 -54.44 -27.91
C ASN A 630 -4.24 -54.85 -27.46
N GLU A 631 -4.47 -56.16 -27.26
CA GLU A 631 -5.76 -56.70 -26.78
C GLU A 631 -6.02 -56.39 -25.29
N ASN A 632 -4.96 -56.25 -24.48
CA ASN A 632 -5.05 -55.86 -23.07
C ASN A 632 -4.30 -54.55 -22.84
N LEU A 633 -5.07 -53.49 -22.55
CA LEU A 633 -4.53 -52.18 -22.17
C LEU A 633 -3.94 -52.25 -20.75
N PRO A 634 -2.70 -51.75 -20.54
CA PRO A 634 -2.11 -51.64 -19.22
C PRO A 634 -2.80 -50.56 -18.38
N ASP A 635 -2.62 -50.60 -17.07
CA ASP A 635 -3.03 -49.51 -16.19
C ASP A 635 -2.18 -48.24 -16.43
N SER A 636 -2.78 -47.08 -16.19
CA SER A 636 -2.15 -45.74 -16.33
C SER A 636 -0.81 -45.67 -15.58
N LEU A 637 -0.74 -46.29 -14.39
CA LEU A 637 0.45 -46.32 -13.55
C LEU A 637 1.60 -47.13 -14.18
N ALA A 638 1.29 -48.28 -14.78
CA ALA A 638 2.27 -49.09 -15.48
C ALA A 638 2.81 -48.40 -16.75
N GLN A 639 1.95 -47.65 -17.45
CA GLN A 639 2.35 -46.87 -18.62
C GLN A 639 3.21 -45.66 -18.25
N GLU A 640 2.96 -45.04 -17.08
CA GLU A 640 3.78 -43.95 -16.53
C GLU A 640 5.18 -44.43 -16.15
N GLU A 641 5.32 -45.61 -15.51
CA GLU A 641 6.63 -46.21 -15.24
C GLU A 641 7.43 -46.50 -16.52
N LYS A 642 6.76 -46.96 -17.58
CA LYS A 642 7.36 -47.20 -18.89
C LYS A 642 7.86 -45.89 -19.52
N LEU A 643 7.09 -44.81 -19.41
CA LEU A 643 7.47 -43.47 -19.85
C LEU A 643 8.71 -42.96 -19.12
N ASP A 644 8.74 -43.09 -17.80
CA ASP A 644 9.86 -42.67 -16.97
C ASP A 644 11.14 -43.43 -17.28
N LYS A 645 11.05 -44.75 -17.50
CA LYS A 645 12.20 -45.56 -17.90
C LYS A 645 12.82 -45.05 -19.21
N LYS A 646 11.98 -44.71 -20.20
CA LYS A 646 12.42 -44.16 -21.49
C LYS A 646 12.95 -42.74 -21.39
N LYS A 647 12.33 -41.88 -20.56
CA LYS A 647 12.86 -40.53 -20.25
C LYS A 647 14.25 -40.61 -19.62
N ARG A 648 14.48 -41.54 -18.69
CA ARG A 648 15.82 -41.79 -18.10
C ARG A 648 16.84 -42.31 -19.12
N GLU A 649 16.42 -43.19 -20.04
CA GLU A 649 17.28 -43.63 -21.15
C GLU A 649 17.71 -42.46 -22.04
N ARG A 650 16.81 -41.51 -22.31
CA ARG A 650 17.12 -40.28 -23.04
C ARG A 650 18.05 -39.35 -22.27
N GLU A 651 17.82 -39.14 -20.97
CA GLU A 651 18.65 -38.26 -20.13
C GLU A 651 20.10 -38.74 -20.00
N LYS A 652 20.33 -40.06 -20.01
CA LYS A 652 21.68 -40.65 -20.02
C LYS A 652 22.51 -40.25 -21.25
N LEU A 653 21.86 -39.88 -22.36
CA LEU A 653 22.54 -39.40 -23.58
C LEU A 653 23.02 -37.94 -23.43
N GLY A 654 22.56 -37.20 -22.43
CA GLY A 654 22.99 -35.83 -22.15
C GLY A 654 22.55 -34.82 -23.21
N SER A 655 23.31 -33.72 -23.34
CA SER A 655 23.06 -32.69 -24.35
C SER A 655 23.57 -33.15 -25.72
N VAL A 656 22.65 -33.51 -26.61
CA VAL A 656 22.97 -34.05 -27.94
C VAL A 656 22.79 -32.99 -29.03
N ASN A 657 23.73 -32.91 -29.98
CA ASN A 657 23.65 -32.00 -31.14
C ASN A 657 22.78 -32.59 -32.26
N LEU A 658 21.52 -32.15 -32.39
CA LEU A 658 20.57 -32.66 -33.38
C LEU A 658 20.92 -32.32 -34.84
N ARG A 659 21.87 -31.41 -35.08
CA ARG A 659 22.34 -30.99 -36.41
C ARG A 659 23.65 -31.66 -36.84
N ALA A 660 24.21 -32.53 -36.00
CA ALA A 660 25.48 -33.19 -36.26
C ALA A 660 25.51 -33.96 -37.61
N ASP A 661 24.38 -34.52 -38.06
CA ASP A 661 24.27 -35.17 -39.37
C ASP A 661 24.51 -34.20 -40.56
N GLU A 662 23.95 -32.99 -40.48
CA GLU A 662 24.11 -31.97 -41.52
C GLU A 662 25.54 -31.42 -41.54
N GLU A 663 26.08 -31.16 -40.35
CA GLU A 663 27.45 -30.65 -40.15
C GLU A 663 28.49 -31.68 -40.63
N THR A 664 28.30 -32.96 -40.31
CA THR A 664 29.16 -34.06 -40.80
C THR A 664 29.25 -34.05 -42.33
N ASN A 665 28.12 -33.91 -43.02
CA ASN A 665 28.09 -33.86 -44.49
C ASN A 665 28.78 -32.61 -45.07
N GLN A 666 28.74 -31.47 -44.37
CA GLN A 666 29.42 -30.25 -44.80
C GLN A 666 30.94 -30.40 -44.69
N TYR A 667 31.43 -30.90 -43.55
CA TYR A 667 32.85 -31.12 -43.30
C TYR A 667 33.46 -32.16 -44.26
N GLU A 668 32.74 -33.22 -44.62
CA GLU A 668 33.20 -34.18 -45.64
C GLU A 668 33.41 -33.53 -47.01
N LYS A 669 32.57 -32.57 -47.40
CA LYS A 669 32.73 -31.84 -48.67
C LYS A 669 33.93 -30.89 -48.62
N GLU A 670 34.15 -30.21 -47.50
CA GLU A 670 35.29 -29.31 -47.34
C GLU A 670 36.63 -30.05 -47.38
N ILE A 671 36.74 -31.18 -46.68
CA ILE A 671 37.96 -32.00 -46.67
C ILE A 671 38.33 -32.46 -48.09
N LYS A 672 37.35 -32.94 -48.87
CA LYS A 672 37.57 -33.33 -50.28
C LYS A 672 38.07 -32.18 -51.15
N LYS A 673 37.58 -30.96 -50.91
CA LYS A 673 38.07 -29.77 -51.61
C LYS A 673 39.52 -29.45 -51.25
N MET A 674 39.86 -29.51 -49.95
CA MET A 674 41.22 -29.28 -49.47
C MET A 674 42.22 -30.31 -49.99
N GLU A 675 41.82 -31.56 -50.18
CA GLU A 675 42.67 -32.60 -50.80
C GLU A 675 43.04 -32.24 -52.24
N LYS A 676 42.08 -31.75 -53.02
CA LYS A 676 42.32 -31.29 -54.39
C LYS A 676 43.26 -30.08 -54.43
N ASP A 677 43.03 -29.10 -53.55
CA ASP A 677 43.90 -27.90 -53.46
C ASP A 677 45.34 -28.28 -53.07
N ARG A 678 45.52 -29.31 -52.23
CA ARG A 678 46.84 -29.86 -51.87
C ARG A 678 47.56 -30.44 -53.07
N GLU A 679 46.88 -31.24 -53.89
CA GLU A 679 47.45 -31.85 -55.10
C GLU A 679 47.94 -30.80 -56.09
N ASP A 680 47.15 -29.73 -56.29
CA ASP A 680 47.51 -28.61 -57.15
C ASP A 680 48.78 -27.90 -56.64
N LEU A 681 48.88 -27.64 -55.33
CA LEU A 681 50.07 -27.02 -54.71
C LEU A 681 51.33 -27.87 -54.87
N VAL A 682 51.23 -29.19 -54.67
CA VAL A 682 52.36 -30.12 -54.86
C VAL A 682 52.85 -30.07 -56.31
N SER A 683 51.92 -30.06 -57.28
CA SER A 683 52.27 -29.98 -58.69
C SER A 683 53.01 -28.67 -59.05
N ALA A 684 52.60 -27.54 -58.44
CA ALA A 684 53.23 -26.25 -58.66
C ALA A 684 54.66 -26.18 -58.08
N ILE A 685 54.87 -26.75 -56.88
CA ILE A 685 56.19 -26.85 -56.23
C ILE A 685 57.18 -27.62 -57.12
N ILE A 686 56.75 -28.75 -57.71
CA ILE A 686 57.60 -29.56 -58.61
C ILE A 686 58.04 -28.73 -59.83
N LYS A 687 57.12 -27.99 -60.45
CA LYS A 687 57.42 -27.13 -61.61
C LYS A 687 58.40 -26.01 -61.26
N LEU A 688 58.24 -25.37 -60.10
CA LEU A 688 59.14 -24.30 -59.65
C LEU A 688 60.57 -24.80 -59.39
N LYS A 689 60.73 -25.98 -58.76
CA LYS A 689 62.04 -26.60 -58.54
C LYS A 689 62.77 -26.91 -59.86
N ALA A 690 62.05 -27.45 -60.84
CA ALA A 690 62.60 -27.72 -62.16
C ALA A 690 63.10 -26.44 -62.86
N SER A 691 62.31 -25.36 -62.80
CA SER A 691 62.68 -24.07 -63.41
C SER A 691 63.93 -23.44 -62.77
N ILE A 692 64.09 -23.54 -61.45
CA ILE A 692 65.27 -23.01 -60.73
C ILE A 692 66.55 -23.74 -61.17
N ASN A 693 66.49 -25.06 -61.29
CA ASN A 693 67.64 -25.87 -61.71
C ASN A 693 68.09 -25.54 -63.14
N GLU A 694 67.15 -25.33 -64.06
CA GLU A 694 67.47 -24.93 -65.43
C GLU A 694 68.17 -23.56 -65.49
N LEU A 695 67.74 -22.60 -64.67
CA LEU A 695 68.38 -21.28 -64.58
C LEU A 695 69.81 -21.36 -64.03
N ASN A 696 70.06 -22.21 -63.03
CA ASN A 696 71.39 -22.41 -62.45
C ASN A 696 72.39 -22.97 -63.47
N GLN A 697 71.96 -23.97 -64.25
CA GLN A 697 72.82 -24.57 -65.28
C GLN A 697 73.24 -23.53 -66.32
N LYS A 698 72.28 -22.77 -66.86
CA LYS A 698 72.54 -21.68 -67.82
C LYS A 698 73.42 -20.57 -67.24
N GLY A 699 73.28 -20.27 -65.96
CA GLY A 699 74.11 -19.28 -65.26
C GLY A 699 75.57 -19.69 -65.18
N ARG A 700 75.86 -20.95 -64.83
CA ARG A 700 77.23 -21.49 -64.72
C ARG A 700 77.98 -21.43 -66.06
N GLU A 701 77.34 -21.89 -67.12
CA GLU A 701 77.93 -21.93 -68.47
C GLU A 701 78.38 -20.54 -68.94
N ARG A 702 77.51 -19.52 -68.77
CA ARG A 702 77.82 -18.14 -69.18
C ARG A 702 78.92 -17.48 -68.36
N LEU A 703 78.98 -17.77 -67.06
CA LEU A 703 79.99 -17.17 -66.18
C LEU A 703 81.40 -17.64 -66.51
N ILE A 704 81.57 -18.95 -66.76
CA ILE A 704 82.85 -19.53 -67.14
C ILE A 704 83.33 -18.95 -68.49
N GLU A 705 82.43 -18.88 -69.47
CA GLU A 705 82.74 -18.31 -70.78
C GLU A 705 83.20 -16.84 -70.68
N ALA A 706 82.55 -16.04 -69.83
CA ALA A 706 82.93 -14.65 -69.59
C ALA A 706 84.26 -14.53 -68.85
N PHE A 707 84.49 -15.36 -67.82
CA PHE A 707 85.75 -15.40 -67.07
C PHE A 707 86.96 -15.60 -68.00
N ASP A 708 86.89 -16.59 -68.90
CA ASP A 708 87.97 -16.90 -69.83
C ASP A 708 88.24 -15.75 -70.81
N LYS A 709 87.18 -15.10 -71.33
CA LYS A 709 87.30 -13.94 -72.23
C LYS A 709 87.91 -12.74 -71.53
N VAL A 710 87.42 -12.39 -70.33
CA VAL A 710 87.90 -11.24 -69.55
C VAL A 710 89.33 -11.47 -69.11
N ASN A 711 89.70 -12.67 -68.68
CA ASN A 711 91.07 -12.99 -68.25
C ASN A 711 92.10 -12.76 -69.39
N ARG A 712 91.77 -13.15 -70.63
CA ARG A 712 92.63 -12.88 -71.80
C ARG A 712 92.76 -11.38 -72.07
N LYS A 713 91.63 -10.66 -72.08
CA LYS A 713 91.61 -9.20 -72.33
C LYS A 713 92.29 -8.41 -71.22
N PHE A 714 92.21 -8.88 -69.97
CA PHE A 714 92.87 -8.26 -68.84
C PHE A 714 94.38 -8.28 -69.00
N ASN A 715 94.95 -9.42 -69.40
CA ASN A 715 96.37 -9.50 -69.70
C ASN A 715 96.77 -8.57 -70.85
N GLU A 716 96.01 -8.55 -71.96
CA GLU A 716 96.28 -7.68 -73.12
C GLU A 716 96.29 -6.18 -72.76
N VAL A 717 95.25 -5.70 -72.04
CA VAL A 717 95.13 -4.30 -71.64
C VAL A 717 96.21 -3.92 -70.63
N TYR A 718 96.50 -4.82 -69.67
CA TYR A 718 97.52 -4.59 -68.65
C TYR A 718 98.92 -4.43 -69.26
N THR A 719 99.32 -5.36 -70.15
CA THR A 719 100.64 -5.29 -70.81
C THR A 719 100.79 -4.01 -71.63
N LYS A 720 99.71 -3.52 -72.26
CA LYS A 720 99.71 -2.24 -73.00
C LYS A 720 99.86 -1.02 -72.08
N LEU A 721 99.12 -0.95 -70.97
CA LEU A 721 99.18 0.19 -70.04
C LEU A 721 100.51 0.27 -69.27
N PHE A 722 101.20 -0.85 -69.06
CA PHE A 722 102.48 -0.89 -68.35
C PHE A 722 103.70 -1.01 -69.28
N ASN A 723 103.52 -1.02 -70.61
CA ASN A 723 104.56 -1.27 -71.62
C ASN A 723 105.36 -2.57 -71.34
N GLY A 724 104.67 -3.62 -70.89
CA GLY A 724 105.24 -4.87 -70.39
C GLY A 724 104.50 -5.42 -69.16
N GLY A 725 104.91 -6.58 -68.65
CA GLY A 725 104.28 -7.26 -67.51
C GLY A 725 103.13 -8.20 -67.91
N ASN A 726 102.66 -8.99 -66.93
CA ASN A 726 101.60 -9.99 -67.10
C ASN A 726 100.54 -9.88 -66.00
N ALA A 727 99.29 -10.20 -66.33
CA ALA A 727 98.16 -10.18 -65.41
C ALA A 727 97.28 -11.43 -65.62
N LYS A 728 96.73 -11.98 -64.53
CA LYS A 728 95.85 -13.15 -64.53
C LYS A 728 94.75 -13.00 -63.48
N LEU A 729 93.57 -13.54 -63.79
CA LEU A 729 92.44 -13.71 -62.87
C LEU A 729 92.36 -15.15 -62.35
N GLU A 730 91.93 -15.32 -61.11
CA GLU A 730 91.73 -16.64 -60.48
C GLU A 730 90.42 -16.66 -59.66
N LEU A 731 89.69 -17.77 -59.73
CA LEU A 731 88.50 -18.01 -58.92
C LEU A 731 88.93 -18.69 -57.60
N VAL A 732 88.52 -18.14 -56.47
CA VAL A 732 88.90 -18.58 -55.12
C VAL A 732 87.65 -18.87 -54.26
N ASP A 733 87.82 -19.40 -53.05
CA ASP A 733 86.77 -19.65 -52.04
C ASP A 733 85.75 -20.79 -52.30
N SER A 734 85.41 -21.15 -53.54
CA SER A 734 84.46 -22.25 -53.83
C SER A 734 84.73 -22.92 -55.19
N ASP A 735 84.39 -24.20 -55.31
CA ASP A 735 84.43 -24.97 -56.56
C ASP A 735 83.25 -24.65 -57.49
N ASP A 736 82.15 -24.09 -56.97
CA ASP A 736 81.04 -23.62 -57.80
C ASP A 736 81.35 -22.22 -58.35
N PRO A 737 81.42 -22.02 -59.68
CA PRO A 737 81.65 -20.71 -60.28
C PRO A 737 80.66 -19.63 -59.81
N LEU A 738 79.42 -20.01 -59.49
CA LEU A 738 78.39 -19.06 -59.00
C LEU A 738 78.57 -18.66 -57.53
N GLU A 739 79.45 -19.31 -56.78
CA GLU A 739 79.74 -19.02 -55.36
C GLU A 739 81.21 -18.62 -55.10
N ALA A 740 82.11 -18.82 -56.07
CA ALA A 740 83.52 -18.44 -55.98
C ALA A 740 83.75 -16.92 -55.89
N GLY A 741 84.88 -16.48 -55.33
CA GLY A 741 85.39 -15.10 -55.37
C GLY A 741 86.36 -14.87 -56.53
N LEU A 742 86.62 -13.61 -56.89
CA LEU A 742 87.58 -13.23 -57.94
C LEU A 742 88.83 -12.55 -57.38
N GLU A 743 90.00 -13.16 -57.59
CA GLU A 743 91.30 -12.59 -57.26
C GLU A 743 92.07 -12.13 -58.50
N MET A 744 92.80 -11.00 -58.37
CA MET A 744 93.63 -10.41 -59.42
C MET A 744 95.11 -10.59 -59.05
N LEU A 745 95.86 -11.26 -59.91
CA LEU A 745 97.29 -11.47 -59.77
C LEU A 745 98.01 -10.75 -60.90
N VAL A 746 98.91 -9.82 -60.57
CA VAL A 746 99.62 -9.02 -61.58
C VAL A 746 101.11 -8.96 -61.33
N SER A 747 101.86 -8.79 -62.41
CA SER A 747 103.31 -8.77 -62.44
C SER A 747 103.75 -7.54 -63.25
N PRO A 748 103.96 -6.38 -62.60
CA PRO A 748 104.53 -5.20 -63.25
C PRO A 748 105.90 -5.52 -63.85
N PRO A 749 106.35 -4.79 -64.90
CA PRO A 749 107.64 -5.04 -65.53
C PRO A 749 108.79 -4.99 -64.50
N GLY A 750 109.50 -6.11 -64.34
CA GLY A 750 110.60 -6.25 -63.38
C GLY A 750 110.23 -6.73 -61.96
N LYS A 751 108.95 -6.93 -61.64
CA LYS A 751 108.46 -7.47 -60.35
C LYS A 751 107.83 -8.86 -60.52
N ARG A 752 107.76 -9.63 -59.42
CA ARG A 752 107.08 -10.95 -59.38
C ARG A 752 105.55 -10.79 -59.33
N LEU A 753 104.84 -11.88 -59.65
CA LEU A 753 103.38 -11.97 -59.54
C LEU A 753 102.94 -11.73 -58.08
N GLN A 754 102.11 -10.72 -57.86
CA GLN A 754 101.63 -10.31 -56.54
C GLN A 754 100.14 -9.93 -56.61
N SER A 755 99.46 -10.04 -55.47
CA SER A 755 98.07 -9.57 -55.34
C SER A 755 98.02 -8.03 -55.37
N ILE A 756 96.90 -7.47 -55.83
CA ILE A 756 96.72 -6.03 -56.02
C ILE A 756 97.01 -5.18 -54.77
N THR A 757 96.76 -5.73 -53.57
CA THR A 757 96.97 -5.04 -52.29
C THR A 757 98.43 -4.69 -51.99
N LEU A 758 99.38 -5.36 -52.64
CA LEU A 758 100.83 -5.19 -52.41
C LEU A 758 101.50 -4.18 -53.36
N LEU A 759 100.74 -3.54 -54.27
CA LEU A 759 101.24 -2.59 -55.27
C LEU A 759 101.25 -1.13 -54.77
N SER A 760 101.99 -0.26 -55.47
CA SER A 760 101.94 1.21 -55.24
C SER A 760 100.56 1.79 -55.61
N GLY A 761 100.13 2.89 -54.99
CA GLY A 761 98.80 3.49 -55.21
C GLY A 761 98.48 3.80 -56.68
N GLY A 762 99.45 4.30 -57.46
CA GLY A 762 99.29 4.52 -58.91
C GLY A 762 99.24 3.21 -59.71
N GLU A 763 100.01 2.20 -59.31
CA GLU A 763 99.98 0.85 -59.92
C GLU A 763 98.66 0.13 -59.62
N GLN A 764 98.10 0.30 -58.42
CA GLN A 764 96.78 -0.21 -58.03
C GLN A 764 95.67 0.41 -58.88
N ALA A 765 95.72 1.73 -59.09
CA ALA A 765 94.76 2.44 -59.90
C ALA A 765 94.77 1.96 -61.37
N LEU A 766 95.96 1.85 -61.98
CA LEU A 766 96.11 1.34 -63.35
C LEU A 766 95.75 -0.15 -63.49
N THR A 767 96.05 -0.97 -62.49
CA THR A 767 95.67 -2.39 -62.48
C THR A 767 94.15 -2.55 -62.45
N ALA A 768 93.48 -1.83 -61.56
CA ALA A 768 92.01 -1.82 -61.48
C ALA A 768 91.39 -1.26 -62.77
N LEU A 769 91.99 -0.21 -63.35
CA LEU A 769 91.56 0.35 -64.63
C LEU A 769 91.70 -0.66 -65.78
N SER A 770 92.77 -1.45 -65.79
CA SER A 770 92.99 -2.52 -66.77
C SER A 770 91.90 -3.59 -66.71
N LEU A 771 91.44 -3.98 -65.51
CA LEU A 771 90.34 -4.94 -65.36
C LEU A 771 89.03 -4.35 -65.86
N ILE A 772 88.72 -3.10 -65.49
CA ILE A 772 87.48 -2.45 -65.92
C ILE A 772 87.44 -2.34 -67.45
N PHE A 773 88.55 -1.94 -68.10
CA PHE A 773 88.61 -1.87 -69.55
C PHE A 773 88.59 -3.25 -70.23
N ALA A 774 89.17 -4.27 -69.62
CA ALA A 774 89.11 -5.64 -70.13
C ALA A 774 87.69 -6.21 -70.13
N VAL A 775 86.95 -5.93 -69.05
CA VAL A 775 85.53 -6.25 -68.95
C VAL A 775 84.73 -5.48 -70.00
N PHE A 776 84.97 -4.17 -70.11
CA PHE A 776 84.33 -3.31 -71.11
C PHE A 776 84.59 -3.79 -72.55
N LEU A 777 85.81 -4.25 -72.87
CA LEU A 777 86.14 -4.78 -74.20
C LEU A 777 85.47 -6.12 -74.53
N THR A 778 85.03 -6.87 -73.51
CA THR A 778 84.33 -8.15 -73.69
C THR A 778 82.86 -7.93 -74.07
N SER A 779 82.24 -6.87 -73.54
CA SER A 779 80.88 -6.44 -73.85
C SER A 779 80.84 -4.90 -73.99
N PRO A 780 81.18 -4.34 -75.16
CA PRO A 780 81.30 -2.89 -75.32
C PRO A 780 79.95 -2.20 -75.17
N ALA A 781 79.85 -1.32 -74.17
CA ALA A 781 78.66 -0.52 -73.95
C ALA A 781 78.59 0.66 -74.96
N PRO A 782 77.39 1.11 -75.37
CA PRO A 782 77.21 2.27 -76.25
C PRO A 782 77.72 3.60 -75.67
N ILE A 783 77.88 3.69 -74.35
CA ILE A 783 78.42 4.86 -73.65
C ILE A 783 79.41 4.41 -72.55
N CYS A 784 80.52 5.12 -72.43
CA CYS A 784 81.50 4.95 -71.35
C CYS A 784 81.75 6.31 -70.68
N VAL A 785 81.63 6.35 -69.35
CA VAL A 785 81.78 7.55 -68.55
C VAL A 785 82.88 7.36 -67.52
N LEU A 786 83.85 8.27 -67.52
CA LEU A 786 85.05 8.24 -66.67
C LEU A 786 85.09 9.53 -65.85
N ASP A 787 84.79 9.46 -64.56
CA ASP A 787 84.76 10.61 -63.65
C ASP A 787 86.04 10.68 -62.80
N GLU A 788 86.93 11.61 -63.13
CA GLU A 788 88.22 11.87 -62.45
C GLU A 788 89.11 10.63 -62.31
N VAL A 789 89.08 9.76 -63.31
CA VAL A 789 89.87 8.51 -63.37
C VAL A 789 91.37 8.78 -63.45
N ASP A 790 91.77 9.95 -63.96
CA ASP A 790 93.14 10.41 -64.09
C ASP A 790 93.69 11.11 -62.83
N ALA A 791 92.84 11.42 -61.85
CA ALA A 791 93.27 12.10 -60.61
C ALA A 791 94.36 11.37 -59.79
N PRO A 792 94.38 10.03 -59.67
CA PRO A 792 95.43 9.30 -58.94
C PRO A 792 96.66 8.94 -59.79
N LEU A 793 96.72 9.39 -61.06
CA LEU A 793 97.79 9.05 -62.01
C LEU A 793 98.82 10.19 -62.11
N ASP A 794 100.07 9.85 -62.41
CA ASP A 794 101.11 10.82 -62.77
C ASP A 794 101.10 11.14 -64.28
N ASP A 795 101.77 12.21 -64.71
CA ASP A 795 101.77 12.67 -66.10
C ASP A 795 102.13 11.56 -67.11
N ALA A 796 103.07 10.68 -66.74
CA ALA A 796 103.49 9.56 -67.58
C ALA A 796 102.37 8.52 -67.77
N ASN A 797 101.67 8.15 -66.70
CA ASN A 797 100.58 7.19 -66.77
C ASN A 797 99.29 7.80 -67.33
N VAL A 798 99.05 9.11 -67.13
CA VAL A 798 97.97 9.84 -67.81
C VAL A 798 98.16 9.79 -69.32
N THR A 799 99.39 9.94 -69.81
CA THR A 799 99.69 9.81 -71.24
C THR A 799 99.38 8.42 -71.78
N ARG A 800 99.73 7.36 -71.03
CA ARG A 800 99.43 5.97 -71.42
C ARG A 800 97.92 5.70 -71.44
N PHE A 801 97.20 6.24 -70.46
CA PHE A 801 95.75 6.19 -70.40
C PHE A 801 95.10 6.90 -71.60
N CYS A 802 95.56 8.09 -71.97
CA CYS A 802 95.07 8.81 -73.15
C CYS A 802 95.30 8.03 -74.45
N ASN A 803 96.48 7.41 -74.61
CA ASN A 803 96.77 6.58 -75.78
C ASN A 803 95.85 5.35 -75.87
N LEU A 804 95.54 4.71 -74.73
CA LEU A 804 94.58 3.62 -74.69
C LEU A 804 93.18 4.10 -75.09
N LEU A 805 92.74 5.26 -74.60
CA LEU A 805 91.44 5.84 -74.98
C LEU A 805 91.35 6.12 -76.48
N ASP A 806 92.39 6.70 -77.08
CA ASP A 806 92.44 6.92 -78.53
C ASP A 806 92.32 5.61 -79.32
N GLU A 807 92.94 4.53 -78.83
CA GLU A 807 92.82 3.20 -79.44
C GLU A 807 91.41 2.64 -79.28
N LEU A 808 90.80 2.78 -78.09
CA LEU A 808 89.45 2.32 -77.82
C LEU A 808 88.40 3.04 -78.68
N VAL A 809 88.57 4.35 -78.89
CA VAL A 809 87.69 5.15 -79.76
C VAL A 809 87.78 4.69 -81.23
N LYS A 810 88.93 4.17 -81.67
CA LYS A 810 89.10 3.62 -83.03
C LYS A 810 88.50 2.22 -83.18
N ILE A 811 88.63 1.38 -82.16
CA ILE A 811 88.19 -0.03 -82.19
C ILE A 811 86.69 -0.16 -81.92
N THR A 812 86.12 0.71 -81.09
CA THR A 812 84.72 0.63 -80.64
C THR A 812 83.86 1.75 -81.22
N ARG A 813 82.54 1.55 -81.26
CA ARG A 813 81.55 2.60 -81.59
C ARG A 813 81.07 3.35 -80.34
N THR A 814 81.76 3.19 -79.20
CA THR A 814 81.36 3.73 -77.91
C THR A 814 81.59 5.24 -77.85
N LYS A 815 80.65 5.97 -77.25
CA LYS A 815 80.79 7.39 -76.94
C LYS A 815 81.43 7.56 -75.57
N PHE A 816 82.52 8.32 -75.48
CA PHE A 816 83.27 8.51 -74.24
C PHE A 816 82.99 9.87 -73.64
N ILE A 817 82.64 9.90 -72.34
CA ILE A 817 82.49 11.11 -71.54
C ILE A 817 83.52 11.08 -70.43
N ILE A 818 84.39 12.07 -70.36
CA ILE A 818 85.50 12.10 -69.41
C ILE A 818 85.42 13.39 -68.61
N VAL A 819 85.22 13.28 -67.30
CA VAL A 819 85.34 14.41 -66.38
C VAL A 819 86.79 14.46 -65.90
N THR A 820 87.49 15.54 -66.20
CA THR A 820 88.91 15.68 -65.86
C THR A 820 89.25 17.12 -65.48
N HIS A 821 90.29 17.27 -64.67
CA HIS A 821 90.97 18.55 -64.41
C HIS A 821 92.43 18.54 -64.92
N HIS A 822 92.87 17.45 -65.56
CA HIS A 822 94.25 17.23 -66.00
C HIS A 822 94.48 17.78 -67.41
N ALA A 823 95.46 18.67 -67.58
CA ALA A 823 95.70 19.36 -68.84
C ALA A 823 96.00 18.41 -70.03
N LEU A 824 96.79 17.34 -69.79
CA LEU A 824 97.11 16.32 -70.80
C LEU A 824 95.87 15.56 -71.31
N THR A 825 94.93 15.24 -70.43
CA THR A 825 93.68 14.59 -70.81
C THR A 825 92.82 15.55 -71.61
N MET A 826 92.72 16.83 -71.20
CA MET A 826 91.92 17.85 -71.90
C MET A 826 92.38 18.11 -73.33
N SER A 827 93.69 18.10 -73.60
CA SER A 827 94.24 18.36 -74.94
C SER A 827 93.98 17.24 -75.95
N LYS A 828 93.53 16.07 -75.49
CA LYS A 828 93.19 14.90 -76.33
C LYS A 828 91.70 14.75 -76.59
N MET A 829 90.87 15.66 -76.06
CA MET A 829 89.42 15.60 -76.25
C MET A 829 89.01 16.18 -77.61
N ASP A 830 88.03 15.56 -78.28
CA ASP A 830 87.46 16.13 -79.51
C ASP A 830 86.61 17.38 -79.19
N ARG A 831 85.93 17.35 -78.04
CA ARG A 831 85.01 18.41 -77.59
C ARG A 831 85.14 18.63 -76.10
N LEU A 832 85.05 19.88 -75.66
CA LEU A 832 85.05 20.23 -74.24
C LEU A 832 83.75 20.94 -73.84
N TYR A 833 83.07 20.39 -72.85
CA TYR A 833 82.00 21.07 -72.13
C TYR A 833 82.56 21.69 -70.86
N GLY A 834 82.69 23.01 -70.87
CA GLY A 834 83.01 23.81 -69.70
C GLY A 834 81.79 23.98 -68.80
N ILE A 835 81.87 23.54 -67.55
CA ILE A 835 80.86 23.85 -66.55
C ILE A 835 81.34 25.04 -65.73
N THR A 836 80.61 26.13 -65.82
CA THR A 836 80.85 27.33 -65.03
C THR A 836 79.80 27.44 -63.92
N MET A 837 80.13 28.18 -62.88
CA MET A 837 79.23 28.49 -61.78
C MET A 837 79.11 30.02 -61.68
N PRO A 838 78.29 30.66 -62.55
CA PRO A 838 78.13 32.11 -62.55
C PRO A 838 77.52 32.62 -61.24
N GLU A 839 76.62 31.84 -60.62
CA GLU A 839 76.07 32.08 -59.29
C GLU A 839 76.42 30.90 -58.37
N LYS A 840 76.81 31.18 -57.12
CA LYS A 840 77.19 30.14 -56.16
C LYS A 840 76.05 29.13 -55.99
N GLY A 841 76.30 27.88 -56.39
CA GLY A 841 75.34 26.77 -56.32
C GLY A 841 74.57 26.48 -57.63
N ILE A 842 74.75 27.29 -58.69
CA ILE A 842 74.04 27.14 -59.97
C ILE A 842 75.05 26.89 -61.08
N SER A 843 74.99 25.71 -61.69
CA SER A 843 75.84 25.31 -62.80
C SER A 843 75.25 25.74 -64.14
N GLN A 844 76.10 26.25 -65.02
CA GLN A 844 75.79 26.52 -66.42
C GLN A 844 76.74 25.75 -67.33
N LEU A 845 76.19 25.15 -68.39
CA LEU A 845 76.94 24.39 -69.38
C LEU A 845 77.33 25.30 -70.56
N VAL A 846 78.63 25.34 -70.88
CA VAL A 846 79.19 26.02 -72.05
C VAL A 846 79.92 24.97 -72.90
N ALA A 847 79.64 24.92 -74.20
CA ALA A 847 80.27 23.96 -75.11
C ALA A 847 81.33 24.66 -75.98
N VAL A 848 82.51 24.04 -76.09
CA VAL A 848 83.57 24.46 -77.00
C VAL A 848 83.99 23.23 -77.81
N ASP A 849 83.95 23.37 -79.13
CA ASP A 849 84.41 22.35 -80.07
C ASP A 849 85.88 22.63 -80.40
N LEU A 850 86.79 21.80 -79.90
CA LEU A 850 88.24 22.03 -80.03
C LEU A 850 88.71 21.90 -81.48
N GLN A 851 88.12 20.98 -82.25
CA GLN A 851 88.45 20.79 -83.66
C GLN A 851 88.08 22.03 -84.49
N LYS A 852 86.90 22.62 -84.24
CA LYS A 852 86.49 23.88 -84.88
C LYS A 852 87.29 25.09 -84.38
N ALA A 853 87.73 25.08 -83.13
CA ALA A 853 88.55 26.16 -82.57
C ALA A 853 89.98 26.14 -83.14
N GLU A 854 90.57 24.96 -83.37
CA GLU A 854 91.85 24.82 -84.08
C GLU A 854 91.75 25.27 -85.54
N GLU A 855 90.64 24.97 -86.24
CA GLU A 855 90.37 25.46 -87.61
C GLU A 855 90.15 26.98 -87.71
N LEU A 856 89.77 27.66 -86.62
CA LEU A 856 89.55 29.11 -86.57
C LEU A 856 90.80 29.91 -86.16
N VAL A 857 91.81 29.24 -85.59
CA VAL A 857 93.06 29.83 -85.08
C VAL A 857 94.26 29.51 -85.99
N ALA A 858 94.16 28.45 -86.82
CA ALA A 858 95.06 28.17 -87.95
C ALA A 858 94.70 29.02 -89.18
#